data_AF-A0A8J6GI70-F1
#
_entry.id   AF-A0A8J6GI70-F1
#
_cell.length_a   1.000
_cell.length_b   1.000
_cell.length_c   1.000
_cell.angle_alpha   90.00
_cell.angle_beta   90.00
_cell.angle_gamma   90.00
#
_symmetry.space_group_name_H-M   'P 1'
#
loop_
_entity.id
_entity.type
_entity.pdbx_description
1 polymer ?
#
loop_
_entity_poly.entity_id
_entity_poly.type
_entity_poly.pdbx_seq_one_letter_code
_entity_poly.pdbx_strand_id
1 'polypeptide(L)'
;MQWRALVLGLVLLRLGLHAVLWLFFGLGPSMGFYQRFPLPFGLQRLRDPDGSEPVGPPEGPAWLHRPKRGPEGRLETPQEPGPGMCGQAHWGYALGGRGCGPDEYERRYSSAFPPQLRAQMRDLARGMFVFGYDNYMAHAFPQDELNPIYCRGRGPDRGDPSNLNINDVLGNYSLTLVDALDTLAIMGNSSEFQKAVKLVINTVSFDKDSTVQVFEATIRIITDSRQPFGDMKIEDYDNELLYMAHDLAVRLLPAFENTKTGIPYPRVNLKTGVPPDSNNETCTAGAGSLLVEFGILSRLLGDSTFEWVARRAVKALWNLRSNNTGLLGNVVNIQTGHWVGKQSGLGAGLDSFYEYLLKSYILFGEKEDLEMFNAAYQSIQSHLRRGREACNEGEGDPPLYVNVNMFNGQLMNTWIDSLQAFFPGLQVLIGDVEDAICLHAFYYAIWKRYGALPERYNWQLQAPDVLFYPLRPELVESTYLLYQATKNPFYLHVGMDILQSLEKYTKAKCGYATLHHVIDKSKEDRMESFFLSETCKYLYLLFDEENPVHKSGTRYMFTTEGHIISVDKHLRELPWKDFFEDGERDQEEKFVHRPKSQEFRIINSSSNCNRVPDERRYSLPLKSIYMRQIDQMVGLI
;
A
#
# COMPACT_ATOMS: atom_id res chain seq x y z
N MET A 1 19.51 52.77 37.53
CA MET A 1 18.04 52.86 37.66
C MET A 1 17.32 53.41 36.40
N GLN A 2 17.93 53.36 35.19
CA GLN A 2 17.33 53.96 33.97
C GLN A 2 16.90 52.94 32.89
N TRP A 3 17.26 51.66 33.01
CA TRP A 3 16.83 50.62 32.05
C TRP A 3 15.36 50.21 32.21
N ARG A 4 14.83 50.23 33.43
CA ARG A 4 13.43 49.87 33.70
C ARG A 4 12.44 50.86 33.07
N ALA A 5 12.77 52.16 33.05
CA ALA A 5 11.95 53.18 32.42
C ALA A 5 11.92 53.05 30.89
N LEU A 6 13.05 52.63 30.30
CA LEU A 6 13.19 52.46 28.85
C LEU A 6 12.43 51.21 28.36
N VAL A 7 12.49 50.11 29.13
CA VAL A 7 11.68 48.91 28.86
C VAL A 7 10.18 49.18 29.07
N LEU A 8 9.80 49.91 30.13
CA LEU A 8 8.41 50.32 30.32
C LEU A 8 7.91 51.20 29.18
N GLY A 9 8.74 52.15 28.72
CA GLY A 9 8.44 53.03 27.59
C GLY A 9 8.23 52.26 26.29
N LEU A 10 9.07 51.27 26.00
CA LEU A 10 8.93 50.42 24.80
C LEU A 10 7.69 49.52 24.87
N VAL A 11 7.35 48.98 26.05
CA VAL A 11 6.13 48.17 26.24
C VAL A 11 4.87 49.02 26.08
N LEU A 12 4.86 50.23 26.66
CA LEU A 12 3.74 51.17 26.50
C LEU A 12 3.60 51.68 25.07
N LEU A 13 4.70 51.90 24.36
CA LEU A 13 4.69 52.26 22.93
C LEU A 13 4.11 51.12 22.09
N ARG A 14 4.47 49.87 22.39
CA ARG A 14 3.97 48.67 21.68
C ARG A 14 2.48 48.45 21.94
N LEU A 15 2.03 48.63 23.19
CA LEU A 15 0.61 48.55 23.55
C LEU A 15 -0.21 49.70 22.93
N GLY A 16 0.36 50.91 22.86
CA GLY A 16 -0.25 52.05 22.16
C GLY A 16 -0.39 51.81 20.66
N LEU A 17 0.64 51.27 20.00
CA LEU A 17 0.58 50.90 18.58
C LEU A 17 -0.46 49.81 18.33
N HIS A 18 -0.56 48.81 19.20
CA HIS A 18 -1.59 47.78 19.11
C HIS A 18 -3.00 48.32 19.34
N ALA A 19 -3.20 49.28 20.25
CA ALA A 19 -4.51 49.92 20.46
C ALA A 19 -4.93 50.79 19.26
N VAL A 20 -4.00 51.49 18.62
CA VAL A 20 -4.27 52.28 17.40
C VAL A 20 -4.59 51.35 16.22
N LEU A 21 -3.86 50.25 16.05
CA LEU A 21 -4.18 49.24 15.03
C LEU A 21 -5.52 48.54 15.31
N TRP A 22 -5.89 48.35 16.58
CA TRP A 22 -7.18 47.79 16.97
C TRP A 22 -8.35 48.73 16.66
N LEU A 23 -8.19 50.04 16.89
CA LEU A 23 -9.20 51.05 16.59
C LEU A 23 -9.37 51.33 15.09
N PHE A 24 -8.32 51.19 14.28
CA PHE A 24 -8.37 51.47 12.83
C PHE A 24 -8.66 50.23 11.96
N PHE A 25 -8.31 49.02 12.40
CA PHE A 25 -8.42 47.81 11.58
C PHE A 25 -9.18 46.64 12.22
N GLY A 26 -9.69 46.78 13.45
CA GLY A 26 -10.65 45.83 14.03
C GLY A 26 -10.18 44.38 14.15
N LEU A 27 -8.87 44.12 14.23
CA LEU A 27 -8.31 42.77 14.36
C LEU A 27 -7.72 42.57 15.77
N GLY A 28 -8.53 42.00 16.67
CA GLY A 28 -8.06 41.40 17.93
C GLY A 28 -7.69 39.92 17.76
N PRO A 29 -6.91 39.33 18.68
CA PRO A 29 -6.51 37.92 18.61
C PRO A 29 -7.53 37.01 19.33
N SER A 30 -7.98 35.95 18.68
CA SER A 30 -8.61 34.78 19.33
C SER A 30 -8.47 33.57 18.41
N MET A 31 -7.71 32.51 18.74
CA MET A 31 -8.06 31.44 19.69
C MET A 31 -9.52 30.99 19.55
N GLY A 32 -9.68 29.75 19.07
CA GLY A 32 -10.89 29.29 18.40
C GLY A 32 -12.08 28.99 19.31
N PHE A 33 -13.26 29.13 18.71
CA PHE A 33 -14.47 28.39 19.01
C PHE A 33 -15.26 28.31 17.69
N TYR A 34 -15.39 27.10 17.13
CA TYR A 34 -16.27 26.84 15.98
C TYR A 34 -17.73 26.98 16.44
N GLN A 35 -18.37 28.09 16.09
CA GLN A 35 -19.82 28.20 16.07
C GLN A 35 -20.28 28.53 14.65
N ARG A 36 -21.10 27.63 14.10
CA ARG A 36 -21.89 27.79 12.87
C ARG A 36 -22.71 29.09 12.94
N PHE A 37 -22.67 29.91 11.90
CA PHE A 37 -23.86 30.66 11.45
C PHE A 37 -23.90 30.76 9.92
N PRO A 38 -25.09 30.62 9.30
CA PRO A 38 -25.28 30.52 7.86
C PRO A 38 -25.44 31.91 7.24
N LEU A 39 -24.98 32.09 6.00
CA LEU A 39 -25.38 33.22 5.17
C LEU A 39 -26.11 32.73 3.92
N PRO A 40 -27.29 33.30 3.61
CA PRO A 40 -28.11 32.88 2.48
C PRO A 40 -27.70 33.66 1.23
N PHE A 41 -27.34 32.95 0.17
CA PHE A 41 -27.39 33.51 -1.17
C PHE A 41 -28.36 32.69 -2.00
N GLY A 42 -29.52 33.31 -2.26
CA GLY A 42 -30.53 32.78 -3.15
C GLY A 42 -30.03 32.83 -4.59
N LEU A 43 -29.89 31.66 -5.20
CA LEU A 43 -30.03 31.52 -6.64
C LEU A 43 -31.37 30.86 -6.93
N GLN A 44 -32.16 31.57 -7.73
CA GLN A 44 -33.44 31.18 -8.31
C GLN A 44 -33.28 29.84 -9.05
N ARG A 45 -33.90 28.78 -8.52
CA ARG A 45 -34.14 27.54 -9.26
C ARG A 45 -35.12 27.83 -10.40
N LEU A 46 -34.66 27.61 -11.63
CA LEU A 46 -35.57 27.31 -12.74
C LEU A 46 -36.30 26.01 -12.40
N ARG A 47 -37.61 26.06 -12.56
CA ARG A 47 -38.61 25.06 -12.19
C ARG A 47 -38.92 24.27 -13.46
N ASP A 48 -38.60 22.99 -13.50
CA ASP A 48 -39.28 22.03 -14.37
C ASP A 48 -40.09 21.05 -13.52
N PRO A 49 -41.25 20.57 -14.01
CA PRO A 49 -42.25 19.92 -13.21
C PRO A 49 -42.18 18.41 -13.38
N ASP A 50 -41.70 17.69 -12.38
CA ASP A 50 -42.23 16.35 -12.12
C ASP A 50 -42.02 15.99 -10.65
N GLY A 51 -43.10 15.52 -10.04
CA GLY A 51 -43.16 15.22 -8.62
C GLY A 51 -42.47 13.91 -8.29
N SER A 52 -41.32 13.98 -7.63
CA SER A 52 -40.80 12.91 -6.80
C SER A 52 -40.14 13.50 -5.55
N GLU A 53 -40.48 12.94 -4.39
CA GLU A 53 -39.98 13.38 -3.08
C GLU A 53 -38.45 13.23 -2.98
N PRO A 54 -37.75 14.09 -2.22
CA PRO A 54 -36.31 13.95 -2.03
C PRO A 54 -36.00 12.75 -1.14
N VAL A 55 -35.24 11.80 -1.69
CA VAL A 55 -34.59 10.71 -0.95
C VAL A 55 -33.67 11.35 0.10
N GLY A 56 -33.83 10.94 1.36
CA GLY A 56 -32.97 11.38 2.47
C GLY A 56 -31.50 11.01 2.26
N PRO A 57 -30.56 11.60 3.03
CA PRO A 57 -29.16 11.22 2.93
C PRO A 57 -29.00 9.72 3.20
N PRO A 58 -28.10 9.01 2.51
CA PRO A 58 -27.90 7.58 2.73
C PRO A 58 -27.57 7.32 4.20
N GLU A 59 -28.26 6.35 4.80
CA GLU A 59 -27.93 5.89 6.16
C GLU A 59 -26.50 5.31 6.15
N GLY A 60 -25.70 5.66 7.14
CA GLY A 60 -24.33 5.16 7.26
C GLY A 60 -24.29 3.65 7.57
N PRO A 61 -23.12 3.00 7.46
CA PRO A 61 -23.00 1.57 7.74
C PRO A 61 -23.56 1.19 9.11
N ALA A 62 -24.26 0.06 9.18
CA ALA A 62 -24.98 -0.43 10.36
C ALA A 62 -24.08 -0.53 11.61
N TRP A 63 -22.80 -0.85 11.42
CA TRP A 63 -21.82 -0.97 12.51
C TRP A 63 -21.36 0.38 13.12
N LEU A 64 -21.75 1.52 12.56
CA LEU A 64 -21.57 2.84 13.18
C LEU A 64 -22.67 3.19 14.20
N HIS A 65 -23.80 2.47 14.18
CA HIS A 65 -24.92 2.74 15.05
C HIS A 65 -24.78 1.98 16.38
N ARG A 66 -24.82 2.71 17.52
CA ARG A 66 -24.81 2.08 18.85
C ARG A 66 -26.04 1.18 19.03
N PRO A 67 -25.90 -0.06 19.52
CA PRO A 67 -27.06 -0.90 19.83
C PRO A 67 -27.89 -0.27 20.95
N LYS A 68 -29.18 -0.03 20.69
CA LYS A 68 -30.17 0.24 21.74
C LYS A 68 -30.51 -1.08 22.44
N ARG A 69 -30.19 -1.19 23.73
CA ARG A 69 -30.59 -2.34 24.56
C ARG A 69 -32.10 -2.29 24.82
N GLY A 70 -32.83 -3.32 24.37
CA GLY A 70 -34.17 -3.67 24.85
C GLY A 70 -34.11 -4.92 25.75
N PRO A 71 -35.05 -5.10 26.69
CA PRO A 71 -34.96 -6.14 27.70
C PRO A 71 -35.57 -7.47 27.26
N GLU A 72 -34.91 -8.55 27.72
CA GLU A 72 -35.36 -9.91 28.06
C GLU A 72 -36.48 -10.61 27.26
N GLY A 73 -36.15 -11.80 26.72
CA GLY A 73 -37.14 -12.81 26.31
C GLY A 73 -36.49 -14.14 25.85
N ARG A 74 -36.56 -15.15 26.73
CA ARG A 74 -36.28 -16.61 26.62
C ARG A 74 -35.85 -17.23 25.27
N LEU A 75 -34.78 -18.03 25.33
CA LEU A 75 -34.43 -19.06 24.35
C LEU A 75 -35.31 -20.31 24.52
N GLU A 76 -35.93 -20.76 23.42
CA GLU A 76 -36.32 -22.16 23.22
C GLU A 76 -35.43 -22.77 22.11
N THR A 77 -34.92 -23.96 22.38
CA THR A 77 -34.07 -24.77 21.49
C THR A 77 -34.90 -25.49 20.42
N PRO A 78 -34.52 -25.50 19.13
CA PRO A 78 -35.13 -26.39 18.15
C PRO A 78 -34.36 -27.72 18.02
N GLN A 79 -35.14 -28.81 17.94
CA GLN A 79 -34.73 -30.18 17.63
C GLN A 79 -34.21 -30.31 16.18
N GLU A 80 -33.30 -31.27 15.97
CA GLU A 80 -32.77 -31.70 14.66
C GLU A 80 -33.87 -32.21 13.70
N PRO A 81 -33.77 -31.95 12.38
CA PRO A 81 -34.53 -32.68 11.38
C PRO A 81 -33.69 -33.75 10.67
N GLY A 82 -34.21 -34.98 10.65
CA GLY A 82 -33.76 -36.09 9.81
C GLY A 82 -34.10 -35.91 8.32
N PRO A 83 -33.66 -36.84 7.46
CA PRO A 83 -33.41 -36.55 6.05
C PRO A 83 -34.63 -36.72 5.15
N GLY A 84 -34.76 -35.80 4.20
CA GLY A 84 -35.42 -36.02 2.91
C GLY A 84 -36.93 -35.75 2.87
N MET A 85 -37.32 -34.74 2.10
CA MET A 85 -38.30 -34.82 0.99
C MET A 85 -38.55 -33.38 0.50
N CYS A 86 -38.23 -33.11 -0.77
CA CYS A 86 -38.61 -31.87 -1.43
C CYS A 86 -40.14 -31.75 -1.51
N GLY A 87 -40.71 -30.70 -0.93
CA GLY A 87 -42.12 -30.36 -1.04
C GLY A 87 -42.32 -28.84 -1.08
N GLN A 88 -43.00 -28.36 -2.12
CA GLN A 88 -43.37 -26.97 -2.33
C GLN A 88 -44.31 -26.45 -1.22
N ALA A 89 -44.06 -25.25 -0.70
CA ALA A 89 -45.14 -24.35 -0.26
C ALA A 89 -44.68 -22.88 -0.19
N HIS A 90 -45.39 -22.09 -0.99
CA HIS A 90 -45.58 -20.64 -0.97
C HIS A 90 -45.42 -19.92 0.38
N TRP A 91 -44.60 -18.86 0.39
CA TRP A 91 -44.93 -17.56 1.00
C TRP A 91 -44.29 -16.43 0.17
N GLY A 92 -45.13 -15.51 -0.30
CA GLY A 92 -44.73 -14.37 -1.11
C GLY A 92 -44.37 -13.16 -0.24
N TYR A 93 -43.25 -12.52 -0.58
CA TYR A 93 -43.17 -11.07 -0.63
C TYR A 93 -42.64 -10.69 -2.02
N ALA A 94 -43.47 -9.94 -2.72
CA ALA A 94 -43.22 -9.44 -4.06
C ALA A 94 -42.37 -8.19 -3.98
N LEU A 95 -41.14 -8.26 -4.49
CA LEU A 95 -40.42 -7.21 -5.22
C LEU A 95 -39.23 -7.89 -5.95
N GLY A 96 -39.26 -7.89 -7.28
CA GLY A 96 -38.07 -8.14 -8.12
C GLY A 96 -37.79 -9.57 -8.61
N GLY A 97 -38.62 -10.07 -9.52
CA GLY A 97 -38.26 -10.93 -10.66
C GLY A 97 -37.31 -12.13 -10.46
N ARG A 98 -37.87 -13.34 -10.39
CA ARG A 98 -37.18 -14.56 -10.86
C ARG A 98 -36.92 -14.45 -12.36
N GLY A 99 -35.68 -14.17 -12.73
CA GLY A 99 -35.13 -14.60 -14.02
C GLY A 99 -34.36 -15.88 -13.78
N CYS A 100 -34.83 -17.02 -14.31
CA CYS A 100 -34.07 -18.27 -14.36
C CYS A 100 -32.98 -18.18 -15.45
N GLY A 101 -32.08 -17.21 -15.31
CA GLY A 101 -30.89 -17.04 -16.15
C GLY A 101 -29.80 -16.39 -15.31
N PRO A 102 -28.51 -16.56 -15.69
CA PRO A 102 -27.40 -16.01 -14.93
C PRO A 102 -27.61 -14.51 -14.73
N ASP A 103 -27.33 -14.02 -13.53
CA ASP A 103 -27.39 -12.58 -13.26
C ASP A 103 -26.26 -11.83 -14.00
N GLU A 104 -26.28 -10.50 -13.96
CA GLU A 104 -25.33 -9.69 -14.71
C GLU A 104 -23.85 -10.02 -14.40
N TYR A 105 -23.53 -10.32 -13.14
CA TYR A 105 -22.16 -10.66 -12.76
C TYR A 105 -21.78 -12.02 -13.32
N GLU A 106 -22.67 -13.01 -13.22
CA GLU A 106 -22.42 -14.32 -13.81
C GLU A 106 -22.22 -14.19 -15.33
N ARG A 107 -23.11 -13.48 -16.04
CA ARG A 107 -22.94 -13.28 -17.49
C ARG A 107 -21.63 -12.60 -17.87
N ARG A 108 -21.17 -11.64 -17.07
CA ARG A 108 -19.97 -10.85 -17.38
C ARG A 108 -18.68 -11.55 -16.96
N TYR A 109 -18.69 -12.28 -15.85
CA TYR A 109 -17.47 -12.75 -15.18
C TYR A 109 -17.40 -14.26 -14.93
N SER A 110 -18.51 -15.01 -15.03
CA SER A 110 -18.46 -16.48 -14.86
C SER A 110 -18.07 -17.22 -16.14
N SER A 111 -18.05 -16.54 -17.29
CA SER A 111 -17.53 -17.12 -18.52
C SER A 111 -16.01 -17.22 -18.48
N ALA A 112 -15.44 -18.30 -19.04
CA ALA A 112 -13.99 -18.42 -19.20
C ALA A 112 -13.41 -17.22 -19.97
N PHE A 113 -12.23 -16.75 -19.57
CA PHE A 113 -11.52 -15.70 -20.28
C PHE A 113 -10.83 -16.28 -21.53
N PRO A 114 -11.21 -15.90 -22.75
CA PRO A 114 -10.70 -16.54 -23.97
C PRO A 114 -9.17 -16.41 -24.09
N PRO A 115 -8.43 -17.46 -24.49
CA PRO A 115 -6.97 -17.40 -24.65
C PRO A 115 -6.51 -16.30 -25.62
N GLN A 116 -7.26 -16.06 -26.70
CA GLN A 116 -6.97 -15.01 -27.67
C GLN A 116 -7.11 -13.61 -27.03
N LEU A 117 -8.15 -13.40 -26.23
CA LEU A 117 -8.33 -12.15 -25.48
C LEU A 117 -7.21 -11.98 -24.45
N ARG A 118 -6.80 -13.07 -23.78
CA ARG A 118 -5.67 -13.05 -22.84
C ARG A 118 -4.37 -12.62 -23.51
N ALA A 119 -4.06 -13.20 -24.67
CA ALA A 119 -2.89 -12.81 -25.46
C ALA A 119 -2.96 -11.33 -25.88
N GLN A 120 -4.14 -10.85 -26.31
CA GLN A 120 -4.33 -9.42 -26.64
C GLN A 120 -4.08 -8.50 -25.44
N MET A 121 -4.58 -8.85 -24.26
CA MET A 121 -4.36 -8.05 -23.05
C MET A 121 -2.90 -8.09 -22.59
N ARG A 122 -2.22 -9.24 -22.71
CA ARG A 122 -0.77 -9.36 -22.48
C ARG A 122 0.02 -8.43 -23.41
N ASP A 123 -0.29 -8.47 -24.70
CA ASP A 123 0.41 -7.70 -25.71
C ASP A 123 0.13 -6.19 -25.55
N LEU A 124 -1.07 -5.81 -25.12
CA LEU A 124 -1.41 -4.44 -24.75
C LEU A 124 -0.65 -3.97 -23.50
N ALA A 125 -0.56 -4.79 -22.45
CA ALA A 125 0.23 -4.48 -21.26
C ALA A 125 1.73 -4.33 -21.58
N ARG A 126 2.27 -5.20 -22.44
CA ARG A 126 3.64 -5.05 -22.98
C ARG A 126 3.80 -3.77 -23.77
N GLY A 127 2.83 -3.45 -24.65
CA GLY A 127 2.84 -2.23 -25.45
C GLY A 127 2.79 -0.95 -24.60
N MET A 128 2.04 -0.97 -23.49
CA MET A 128 2.00 0.10 -22.50
C MET A 128 3.37 0.35 -21.87
N PHE A 129 4.04 -0.71 -21.41
CA PHE A 129 5.39 -0.61 -20.87
C PHE A 129 6.37 -0.07 -21.91
N VAL A 130 6.41 -0.67 -23.11
CA VAL A 130 7.35 -0.27 -24.18
C VAL A 130 7.12 1.19 -24.57
N PHE A 131 5.87 1.63 -24.71
CA PHE A 131 5.57 3.03 -25.02
C PHE A 131 6.07 3.99 -23.95
N GLY A 132 5.87 3.69 -22.66
CA GLY A 132 6.38 4.54 -21.58
C GLY A 132 7.91 4.50 -21.45
N TYR A 133 8.50 3.31 -21.51
CA TYR A 133 9.95 3.09 -21.40
C TYR A 133 10.72 3.76 -22.55
N ASP A 134 10.35 3.50 -23.80
CA ASP A 134 11.06 4.04 -24.97
C ASP A 134 11.02 5.57 -24.99
N ASN A 135 9.89 6.17 -24.61
CA ASN A 135 9.78 7.62 -24.52
C ASN A 135 10.53 8.20 -23.32
N TYR A 136 10.59 7.50 -22.19
CA TYR A 136 11.48 7.90 -21.10
C TYR A 136 12.94 7.91 -21.59
N MET A 137 13.38 6.85 -22.27
CA MET A 137 14.74 6.77 -22.83
C MET A 137 15.02 7.86 -23.87
N ALA A 138 14.02 8.25 -24.68
CA ALA A 138 14.16 9.27 -25.71
C ALA A 138 14.10 10.72 -25.18
N HIS A 139 13.33 10.98 -24.13
CA HIS A 139 12.95 12.34 -23.72
C HIS A 139 13.33 12.73 -22.30
N ALA A 140 13.61 11.76 -21.43
CA ALA A 140 13.83 12.00 -20.01
C ALA A 140 15.18 11.52 -19.51
N PHE A 141 15.66 10.36 -19.94
CA PHE A 141 16.97 9.84 -19.54
C PHE A 141 18.08 10.90 -19.77
N PRO A 142 18.96 11.17 -18.79
CA PRO A 142 19.18 10.45 -17.53
C PRO A 142 18.45 11.01 -16.30
N GLN A 143 17.42 11.86 -16.47
CA GLN A 143 16.61 12.34 -15.35
C GLN A 143 15.81 11.21 -14.70
N ASP A 144 15.28 11.44 -13.50
CA ASP A 144 14.64 10.40 -12.69
C ASP A 144 13.29 9.94 -13.25
N GLU A 145 12.49 10.87 -13.78
CA GLU A 145 11.14 10.61 -14.26
C GLU A 145 10.86 11.32 -15.59
N LEU A 146 9.77 10.90 -16.25
CA LEU A 146 9.24 11.52 -17.45
C LEU A 146 8.04 12.39 -17.12
N ASN A 147 8.02 13.60 -17.69
CA ASN A 147 6.83 14.43 -17.83
C ASN A 147 6.18 14.10 -19.21
N PRO A 148 5.12 13.27 -19.26
CA PRO A 148 4.66 12.60 -20.49
C PRO A 148 3.77 13.47 -21.40
N ILE A 149 3.27 14.61 -20.93
CA ILE A 149 2.49 15.58 -21.72
C ILE A 149 3.45 16.47 -22.52
N TYR A 150 4.46 17.02 -21.85
CA TYR A 150 5.46 17.89 -22.50
C TYR A 150 6.69 17.15 -23.03
N CYS A 151 6.80 15.84 -22.81
CA CYS A 151 7.89 14.99 -23.31
C CYS A 151 9.27 15.49 -22.88
N ARG A 152 9.49 15.62 -21.56
CA ARG A 152 10.75 16.10 -20.99
C ARG A 152 11.10 15.36 -19.71
N GLY A 153 12.38 15.31 -19.38
CA GLY A 153 12.84 14.76 -18.10
C GLY A 153 12.44 15.62 -16.89
N ARG A 154 12.31 14.96 -15.75
CA ARG A 154 12.06 15.52 -14.43
C ARG A 154 13.08 14.97 -13.44
N GLY A 155 13.69 15.85 -12.66
CA GLY A 155 14.57 15.50 -11.55
C GLY A 155 14.21 16.33 -10.32
N PRO A 156 15.09 16.40 -9.29
CA PRO A 156 14.83 17.15 -8.08
C PRO A 156 14.51 18.63 -8.35
N ASP A 157 13.60 19.18 -7.57
CA ASP A 157 13.30 20.60 -7.52
C ASP A 157 14.43 21.35 -6.82
N ARG A 158 15.42 21.78 -7.61
CA ARG A 158 16.55 22.57 -7.11
C ARG A 158 16.16 24.01 -6.75
N GLY A 159 15.00 24.49 -7.20
CA GLY A 159 14.50 25.82 -6.88
C GLY A 159 13.85 25.87 -5.50
N ASP A 160 13.28 24.75 -5.07
CA ASP A 160 12.68 24.58 -3.75
C ASP A 160 13.12 23.25 -3.11
N PRO A 161 14.24 23.23 -2.36
CA PRO A 161 14.69 22.05 -1.62
C PRO A 161 13.66 21.53 -0.60
N SER A 162 12.70 22.35 -0.18
CA SER A 162 11.63 21.95 0.75
C SER A 162 10.44 21.27 0.08
N ASN A 163 10.46 21.12 -1.25
CA ASN A 163 9.44 20.43 -2.01
C ASN A 163 9.54 18.90 -1.85
N LEU A 164 9.11 18.41 -0.69
CA LEU A 164 9.22 17.00 -0.29
C LEU A 164 8.49 16.06 -1.26
N ASN A 165 7.36 16.49 -1.81
CA ASN A 165 6.57 15.71 -2.78
C ASN A 165 7.34 15.37 -4.08
N ILE A 166 8.43 16.07 -4.35
CA ILE A 166 9.33 15.81 -5.48
C ILE A 166 10.66 15.26 -4.99
N ASN A 167 11.30 15.96 -4.05
CA ASN A 167 12.69 15.70 -3.68
C ASN A 167 12.88 14.42 -2.87
N ASP A 168 11.83 13.91 -2.22
CA ASP A 168 11.92 12.65 -1.46
C ASP A 168 12.26 11.46 -2.34
N VAL A 169 11.77 11.47 -3.58
CA VAL A 169 11.89 10.37 -4.55
C VAL A 169 12.95 10.69 -5.62
N LEU A 170 13.05 11.95 -6.06
CA LEU A 170 13.91 12.32 -7.20
C LEU A 170 15.33 12.72 -6.74
N GLY A 171 16.21 11.74 -6.56
CA GLY A 171 17.60 11.95 -6.13
C GLY A 171 18.63 12.22 -7.24
N ASN A 172 18.20 12.38 -8.49
CA ASN A 172 19.04 12.57 -9.68
C ASN A 172 19.99 11.39 -9.96
N TYR A 173 19.42 10.18 -9.94
CA TYR A 173 20.11 8.90 -10.14
C TYR A 173 19.39 7.99 -11.17
N SER A 174 18.60 8.59 -12.07
CA SER A 174 17.90 7.89 -13.16
C SER A 174 16.90 6.84 -12.66
N LEU A 175 16.13 7.19 -11.62
CA LEU A 175 15.19 6.32 -10.91
C LEU A 175 14.37 5.41 -11.85
N THR A 176 13.68 5.97 -12.86
CA THR A 176 12.87 5.17 -13.78
C THR A 176 13.67 4.10 -14.53
N LEU A 177 14.94 4.35 -14.88
CA LEU A 177 15.77 3.33 -15.52
C LEU A 177 16.10 2.20 -14.54
N VAL A 178 16.46 2.54 -13.30
CA VAL A 178 16.81 1.58 -12.24
C VAL A 178 15.59 0.70 -11.91
N ASP A 179 14.42 1.30 -11.72
CA ASP A 179 13.19 0.58 -11.38
C ASP A 179 12.70 -0.32 -12.51
N ALA A 180 12.92 0.06 -13.78
CA ALA A 180 12.46 -0.72 -14.92
C ALA A 180 13.32 -1.97 -15.23
N LEU A 181 14.51 -2.12 -14.63
CA LEU A 181 15.46 -3.18 -14.99
C LEU A 181 14.86 -4.58 -14.89
N ASP A 182 14.21 -4.90 -13.78
CA ASP A 182 13.66 -6.24 -13.58
C ASP A 182 12.40 -6.50 -14.43
N THR A 183 11.69 -5.43 -14.81
CA THR A 183 10.55 -5.50 -15.72
C THR A 183 11.01 -5.87 -17.13
N LEU A 184 12.13 -5.27 -17.60
CA LEU A 184 12.76 -5.66 -18.87
C LEU A 184 13.14 -7.15 -18.87
N ALA A 185 13.66 -7.66 -17.73
CA ALA A 185 13.97 -9.06 -17.58
C ALA A 185 12.69 -9.94 -17.61
N ILE A 186 11.67 -9.60 -16.83
CA ILE A 186 10.39 -10.33 -16.77
C ILE A 186 9.67 -10.40 -18.12
N MET A 187 9.76 -9.34 -18.93
CA MET A 187 9.18 -9.30 -20.27
C MET A 187 10.03 -10.02 -21.33
N GLY A 188 11.24 -10.48 -20.97
CA GLY A 188 12.11 -11.31 -21.82
C GLY A 188 12.91 -10.53 -22.86
N ASN A 189 13.14 -9.23 -22.69
CA ASN A 189 13.96 -8.43 -23.61
C ASN A 189 15.43 -8.38 -23.15
N SER A 190 16.15 -9.49 -23.33
CA SER A 190 17.54 -9.62 -22.87
C SER A 190 18.48 -8.55 -23.42
N SER A 191 18.36 -8.19 -24.70
CA SER A 191 19.23 -7.18 -25.32
C SER A 191 19.03 -5.80 -24.71
N GLU A 192 17.78 -5.37 -24.49
CA GLU A 192 17.52 -4.08 -23.85
C GLU A 192 17.87 -4.13 -22.35
N PHE A 193 17.61 -5.24 -21.66
CA PHE A 193 18.05 -5.41 -20.26
C PHE A 193 19.57 -5.23 -20.12
N GLN A 194 20.37 -5.94 -20.91
CA GLN A 194 21.83 -5.84 -20.87
C GLN A 194 22.31 -4.40 -21.18
N LYS A 195 21.69 -3.74 -22.17
CA LYS A 195 21.97 -2.34 -22.50
C LYS A 195 21.60 -1.40 -21.35
N ALA A 196 20.43 -1.57 -20.74
CA ALA A 196 19.95 -0.77 -19.63
C ALA A 196 20.87 -0.89 -18.41
N VAL A 197 21.31 -2.10 -18.06
CA VAL A 197 22.27 -2.30 -16.97
C VAL A 197 23.60 -1.63 -17.27
N LYS A 198 24.14 -1.74 -18.50
CA LYS A 198 25.35 -1.01 -18.90
C LYS A 198 25.17 0.51 -18.79
N LEU A 199 23.99 1.04 -19.13
CA LEU A 199 23.68 2.46 -18.95
C LEU A 199 23.66 2.87 -17.48
N VAL A 200 23.07 2.06 -16.61
CA VAL A 200 23.06 2.29 -15.16
C VAL A 200 24.49 2.34 -14.63
N ILE A 201 25.30 1.34 -14.92
CA ILE A 201 26.72 1.26 -14.48
C ILE A 201 27.51 2.50 -14.93
N ASN A 202 27.26 2.99 -16.15
CA ASN A 202 28.03 4.10 -16.72
C ASN A 202 27.52 5.50 -16.32
N THR A 203 26.26 5.63 -15.89
CA THR A 203 25.59 6.94 -15.75
C THR A 203 25.20 7.25 -14.31
N VAL A 204 24.84 6.24 -13.52
CA VAL A 204 24.30 6.41 -12.18
C VAL A 204 25.43 6.55 -11.17
N SER A 205 25.28 7.51 -10.25
CA SER A 205 26.18 7.71 -9.13
C SER A 205 25.38 8.25 -7.96
N PHE A 206 25.65 7.75 -6.75
CA PHE A 206 25.01 8.23 -5.53
C PHE A 206 25.84 9.29 -4.79
N ASP A 207 27.00 9.72 -5.32
CA ASP A 207 27.70 10.91 -4.83
C ASP A 207 27.03 12.20 -5.33
N LYS A 208 25.81 12.42 -4.84
CA LYS A 208 24.94 13.54 -5.21
C LYS A 208 24.67 14.40 -3.99
N ASP A 209 24.76 15.72 -4.16
CA ASP A 209 24.23 16.66 -3.19
C ASP A 209 22.71 16.75 -3.37
N SER A 210 22.03 15.70 -2.94
CA SER A 210 20.58 15.56 -3.01
C SER A 210 20.08 14.88 -1.73
N THR A 211 19.05 15.45 -1.13
CA THR A 211 18.36 14.86 0.02
C THR A 211 17.21 14.00 -0.47
N VAL A 212 17.21 12.74 -0.06
CA VAL A 212 16.21 11.72 -0.43
C VAL A 212 15.58 11.13 0.81
N GLN A 213 14.39 10.56 0.65
CA GLN A 213 13.76 9.75 1.69
C GLN A 213 14.40 8.36 1.71
N VAL A 214 14.79 7.89 2.91
CA VAL A 214 15.55 6.64 3.07
C VAL A 214 14.80 5.44 2.49
N PHE A 215 13.49 5.38 2.74
CA PHE A 215 12.60 4.35 2.21
C PHE A 215 12.61 4.32 0.67
N GLU A 216 12.36 5.46 0.04
CA GLU A 216 12.25 5.59 -1.43
C GLU A 216 13.57 5.26 -2.16
N ALA A 217 14.71 5.48 -1.51
CA ALA A 217 16.04 5.30 -2.08
C ALA A 217 16.62 3.87 -1.92
N THR A 218 15.91 2.91 -1.33
CA THR A 218 16.52 1.61 -0.99
C THR A 218 16.70 0.68 -2.23
N ILE A 219 17.88 0.06 -2.38
CA ILE A 219 18.29 -0.63 -3.63
C ILE A 219 17.66 -2.01 -3.83
N ARG A 220 17.41 -2.26 -5.12
CA ARG A 220 16.70 -3.35 -5.75
C ARG A 220 17.73 -4.26 -6.44
N ILE A 221 17.97 -5.49 -5.96
CA ILE A 221 18.92 -6.45 -6.57
C ILE A 221 18.18 -7.70 -7.05
N ILE A 222 18.43 -8.09 -8.30
CA ILE A 222 18.02 -9.40 -8.83
C ILE A 222 19.20 -10.36 -8.72
N THR A 223 19.01 -11.48 -8.04
CA THR A 223 19.95 -12.59 -8.05
C THR A 223 19.25 -13.86 -8.54
N ASP A 224 19.52 -14.32 -9.76
CA ASP A 224 19.15 -15.68 -10.15
C ASP A 224 20.13 -16.27 -11.18
N SER A 225 20.85 -17.32 -10.76
CA SER A 225 21.85 -18.04 -11.56
C SER A 225 21.25 -18.99 -12.60
N ARG A 226 19.94 -19.25 -12.57
CA ARG A 226 19.28 -20.24 -13.43
C ARG A 226 18.82 -19.69 -14.78
N GLN A 227 19.00 -18.39 -15.02
CA GLN A 227 18.61 -17.71 -16.26
C GLN A 227 17.16 -17.99 -16.71
N PRO A 228 16.17 -17.94 -15.79
CA PRO A 228 14.77 -18.25 -16.10
C PRO A 228 14.19 -17.31 -17.18
N PHE A 229 14.70 -16.09 -17.26
CA PHE A 229 14.25 -15.04 -18.17
C PHE A 229 15.01 -15.03 -19.52
N GLY A 230 15.84 -16.03 -19.79
CA GLY A 230 16.75 -16.06 -20.92
C GLY A 230 18.15 -15.58 -20.55
N ASP A 231 18.99 -15.35 -21.56
CA ASP A 231 20.38 -14.94 -21.36
C ASP A 231 20.48 -13.47 -20.92
N MET A 232 20.29 -13.25 -19.62
CA MET A 232 20.43 -11.94 -18.98
C MET A 232 21.90 -11.65 -18.59
N LYS A 233 22.85 -12.50 -19.00
CA LYS A 233 24.26 -12.32 -18.67
C LYS A 233 24.79 -11.08 -19.39
N ILE A 234 25.57 -10.30 -18.66
CA ILE A 234 26.27 -9.14 -19.21
C ILE A 234 27.73 -9.53 -19.33
N GLU A 235 28.29 -9.35 -20.52
CA GLU A 235 29.73 -9.53 -20.74
C GLU A 235 30.52 -8.59 -19.84
N ASP A 236 31.56 -9.14 -19.20
CA ASP A 236 32.46 -8.44 -18.29
C ASP A 236 31.81 -7.86 -17.01
N TYR A 237 30.62 -8.34 -16.63
CA TYR A 237 29.97 -7.95 -15.36
C TYR A 237 30.70 -8.54 -14.15
N ASP A 238 31.10 -7.66 -13.23
CA ASP A 238 31.83 -7.95 -11.99
C ASP A 238 31.08 -7.37 -10.77
N ASN A 239 29.79 -7.71 -10.64
CA ASN A 239 28.95 -7.33 -9.51
C ASN A 239 28.74 -5.81 -9.31
N GLU A 240 28.82 -5.03 -10.37
CA GLU A 240 28.71 -3.56 -10.30
C GLU A 240 27.39 -3.11 -9.68
N LEU A 241 26.26 -3.78 -9.97
CA LEU A 241 24.98 -3.42 -9.33
C LEU A 241 24.98 -3.71 -7.82
N LEU A 242 25.69 -4.75 -7.36
CA LEU A 242 25.85 -5.03 -5.94
C LEU A 242 26.77 -3.99 -5.26
N TYR A 243 27.82 -3.54 -5.94
CA TYR A 243 28.67 -2.45 -5.44
C TYR A 243 27.93 -1.12 -5.37
N MET A 244 27.06 -0.85 -6.35
CA MET A 244 26.16 0.31 -6.33
C MET A 244 25.13 0.19 -5.20
N ALA A 245 24.55 -1.01 -5.00
CA ALA A 245 23.68 -1.33 -3.85
C ALA A 245 24.34 -0.99 -2.52
N HIS A 246 25.58 -1.44 -2.35
CA HIS A 246 26.39 -1.17 -1.19
C HIS A 246 26.71 0.33 -1.02
N ASP A 247 27.13 1.04 -2.08
CA ASP A 247 27.42 2.49 -2.02
C ASP A 247 26.20 3.30 -1.55
N LEU A 248 25.00 3.03 -2.08
CA LEU A 248 23.81 3.73 -1.60
C LEU A 248 23.49 3.35 -0.15
N ALA A 249 23.50 2.07 0.19
CA ALA A 249 23.18 1.64 1.56
C ALA A 249 24.12 2.27 2.59
N VAL A 250 25.42 2.38 2.29
CA VAL A 250 26.40 3.10 3.13
C VAL A 250 26.02 4.57 3.29
N ARG A 251 25.55 5.23 2.22
CA ARG A 251 25.09 6.63 2.29
C ARG A 251 23.79 6.80 3.06
N LEU A 252 23.00 5.74 3.23
CA LEU A 252 21.78 5.72 4.05
C LEU A 252 22.06 5.48 5.54
N LEU A 253 23.18 4.85 5.91
CA LEU A 253 23.53 4.55 7.31
C LEU A 253 23.51 5.76 8.27
N PRO A 254 23.93 6.98 7.88
CA PRO A 254 23.83 8.15 8.75
C PRO A 254 22.42 8.42 9.28
N ALA A 255 21.36 7.98 8.58
CA ALA A 255 19.99 8.11 9.07
C ALA A 255 19.73 7.32 10.36
N PHE A 256 20.49 6.26 10.64
CA PHE A 256 20.34 5.44 11.85
C PHE A 256 21.19 5.95 13.03
N GLU A 257 22.12 6.85 12.76
CA GLU A 257 23.02 7.44 13.75
C GLU A 257 22.33 8.56 14.54
N ASN A 258 22.78 8.78 15.78
CA ASN A 258 22.28 9.88 16.63
C ASN A 258 20.75 9.85 16.85
N THR A 259 20.15 8.67 16.83
CA THR A 259 18.75 8.42 17.20
C THR A 259 18.72 7.67 18.53
N LYS A 260 17.98 8.18 19.53
CA LYS A 260 17.92 7.54 20.86
C LYS A 260 17.14 6.22 20.85
N THR A 261 16.21 6.07 19.91
CA THR A 261 15.36 4.88 19.79
C THR A 261 15.94 3.82 18.86
N GLY A 262 16.89 4.20 18.00
CA GLY A 262 17.38 3.37 16.90
C GLY A 262 16.50 3.37 15.65
N ILE A 263 15.39 4.11 15.65
CA ILE A 263 14.52 4.37 14.48
C ILE A 263 15.18 5.45 13.60
N PRO A 264 15.33 5.24 12.29
CA PRO A 264 16.08 6.15 11.42
C PRO A 264 15.37 7.50 11.20
N TYR A 265 16.16 8.54 10.93
CA TYR A 265 15.66 9.77 10.31
C TYR A 265 14.95 9.45 8.99
N PRO A 266 13.88 10.18 8.63
CA PRO A 266 13.16 9.92 7.39
C PRO A 266 13.98 10.26 6.14
N ARG A 267 14.97 11.15 6.24
CA ARG A 267 15.71 11.70 5.11
C ARG A 267 17.20 11.79 5.36
N VAL A 268 17.97 11.66 4.29
CA VAL A 268 19.42 11.77 4.28
C VAL A 268 19.89 12.44 2.99
N ASN A 269 20.91 13.29 3.07
CA ASN A 269 21.63 13.77 1.89
C ASN A 269 22.66 12.72 1.49
N LEU A 270 22.65 12.29 0.23
CA LEU A 270 23.49 11.19 -0.27
C LEU A 270 25.00 11.50 -0.22
N LYS A 271 25.38 12.77 -0.07
CA LYS A 271 26.76 13.23 0.04
C LYS A 271 27.14 13.65 1.46
N THR A 272 26.25 14.34 2.17
CA THR A 272 26.57 14.97 3.46
C THR A 272 25.93 14.33 4.68
N GLY A 273 25.13 13.26 4.51
CA GLY A 273 24.42 12.60 5.60
C GLY A 273 23.16 13.34 6.05
N VAL A 274 22.76 13.19 7.31
CA VAL A 274 21.51 13.78 7.82
C VAL A 274 21.62 15.32 7.88
N PRO A 275 20.70 16.08 7.26
CA PRO A 275 20.70 17.54 7.34
C PRO A 275 20.52 18.05 8.79
N PRO A 276 21.15 19.16 9.20
CA PRO A 276 21.04 19.69 10.57
C PRO A 276 19.61 20.01 11.03
N ASP A 277 18.77 20.46 10.09
CA ASP A 277 17.37 20.83 10.34
C ASP A 277 16.39 19.68 10.04
N SER A 278 16.88 18.42 10.04
CA SER A 278 16.07 17.26 9.71
C SER A 278 14.92 17.05 10.71
N ASN A 279 13.78 16.60 10.19
CA ASN A 279 12.62 16.28 11.01
C ASN A 279 12.91 15.05 11.88
N ASN A 280 12.61 15.14 13.18
CA ASN A 280 12.69 14.03 14.12
C ASN A 280 11.47 13.10 14.05
N GLU A 281 10.56 13.31 13.11
CA GLU A 281 9.34 12.52 12.91
C GLU A 281 9.47 11.67 11.64
N THR A 282 9.17 10.39 11.76
CA THR A 282 9.14 9.44 10.64
C THR A 282 7.88 8.59 10.70
N CYS A 283 7.47 8.04 9.55
CA CYS A 283 6.36 7.10 9.51
C CYS A 283 6.81 5.67 9.79
N THR A 284 5.88 4.83 10.23
CA THR A 284 6.16 3.43 10.59
C THR A 284 6.65 2.62 9.40
N ALA A 285 6.01 2.78 8.24
CA ALA A 285 6.45 2.20 6.96
C ALA A 285 7.86 2.66 6.60
N GLY A 286 8.09 3.97 6.53
CA GLY A 286 9.38 4.53 6.10
C GLY A 286 10.57 4.15 6.99
N ALA A 287 10.33 3.89 8.27
CA ALA A 287 11.37 3.42 9.19
C ALA A 287 11.54 1.89 9.26
N GLY A 288 10.50 1.12 8.92
CA GLY A 288 10.48 -0.32 9.10
C GLY A 288 10.58 -1.15 7.81
N SER A 289 10.44 -0.52 6.66
CA SER A 289 10.45 -1.19 5.35
C SER A 289 11.81 -1.13 4.65
N LEU A 290 12.87 -1.41 5.41
CA LEU A 290 14.25 -1.51 4.89
C LEU A 290 14.82 -2.93 5.05
N LEU A 291 14.14 -3.77 5.86
CA LEU A 291 14.66 -5.06 6.30
C LEU A 291 14.88 -6.06 5.16
N VAL A 292 14.03 -6.04 4.12
CA VAL A 292 14.15 -6.96 2.99
C VAL A 292 15.44 -6.66 2.21
N GLU A 293 15.64 -5.42 1.79
CA GLU A 293 16.77 -5.02 0.95
C GLU A 293 18.07 -5.01 1.74
N PHE A 294 18.07 -4.46 2.97
CA PHE A 294 19.26 -4.45 3.82
C PHE A 294 19.65 -5.86 4.25
N GLY A 295 18.66 -6.73 4.50
CA GLY A 295 18.90 -8.14 4.77
C GLY A 295 19.54 -8.85 3.58
N ILE A 296 18.99 -8.71 2.38
CA ILE A 296 19.57 -9.29 1.15
C ILE A 296 21.00 -8.79 0.94
N LEU A 297 21.21 -7.47 1.02
CA LEU A 297 22.52 -6.86 0.84
C LEU A 297 23.54 -7.43 1.84
N SER A 298 23.18 -7.49 3.12
CA SER A 298 24.02 -8.09 4.16
C SER A 298 24.40 -9.54 3.84
N ARG A 299 23.42 -10.38 3.46
CA ARG A 299 23.65 -11.79 3.13
C ARG A 299 24.53 -11.96 1.89
N LEU A 300 24.38 -11.10 0.88
CA LEU A 300 25.19 -11.13 -0.34
C LEU A 300 26.64 -10.65 -0.10
N LEU A 301 26.84 -9.65 0.76
CA LEU A 301 28.16 -9.11 1.08
C LEU A 301 28.91 -9.90 2.16
N GLY A 302 28.19 -10.63 3.01
CA GLY A 302 28.76 -11.20 4.23
C GLY A 302 28.99 -10.17 5.34
N ASP A 303 28.27 -9.04 5.31
CA ASP A 303 28.39 -7.94 6.27
C ASP A 303 27.05 -7.73 7.00
N SER A 304 27.01 -7.95 8.32
CA SER A 304 25.78 -7.87 9.11
C SER A 304 25.27 -6.45 9.34
N THR A 305 26.05 -5.42 9.01
CA THR A 305 25.77 -4.02 9.38
C THR A 305 24.37 -3.57 8.94
N PHE A 306 23.99 -3.82 7.69
CA PHE A 306 22.72 -3.38 7.11
C PHE A 306 21.53 -4.13 7.72
N GLU A 307 21.55 -5.46 7.72
CA GLU A 307 20.50 -6.28 8.35
C GLU A 307 20.33 -5.91 9.82
N TRP A 308 21.43 -5.69 10.55
CA TRP A 308 21.41 -5.34 11.96
C TRP A 308 20.72 -4.00 12.21
N VAL A 309 21.05 -2.92 11.47
CA VAL A 309 20.39 -1.62 11.67
C VAL A 309 18.91 -1.67 11.32
N ALA A 310 18.53 -2.41 10.27
CA ALA A 310 17.14 -2.56 9.86
C ALA A 310 16.33 -3.37 10.89
N ARG A 311 16.85 -4.51 11.37
CA ARG A 311 16.22 -5.29 12.44
C ARG A 311 16.07 -4.48 13.72
N ARG A 312 17.08 -3.68 14.09
CA ARG A 312 16.99 -2.80 15.26
C ARG A 312 15.86 -1.79 15.13
N ALA A 313 15.68 -1.17 13.96
CA ALA A 313 14.59 -0.23 13.70
C ALA A 313 13.21 -0.91 13.78
N VAL A 314 13.06 -2.10 13.17
CA VAL A 314 11.82 -2.89 13.24
C VAL A 314 11.49 -3.26 14.69
N LYS A 315 12.46 -3.74 15.48
CA LYS A 315 12.27 -4.06 16.90
C LYS A 315 11.93 -2.82 17.74
N ALA A 316 12.55 -1.68 17.45
CA ALA A 316 12.25 -0.42 18.12
C ALA A 316 10.79 -0.01 17.88
N LEU A 317 10.32 -0.02 16.62
CA LEU A 317 8.91 0.24 16.29
C LEU A 317 7.98 -0.77 16.97
N TRP A 318 8.31 -2.06 16.90
CA TRP A 318 7.53 -3.15 17.49
C TRP A 318 7.29 -2.99 19.00
N ASN A 319 8.30 -2.48 19.71
CA ASN A 319 8.24 -2.24 21.15
C ASN A 319 7.41 -1.00 21.53
N LEU A 320 7.07 -0.14 20.56
CA LEU A 320 6.24 1.06 20.79
C LEU A 320 4.74 0.81 20.59
N ARG A 321 4.32 -0.43 20.32
CA ARG A 321 2.90 -0.79 20.16
C ARG A 321 2.08 -0.44 21.38
N SER A 322 0.78 -0.21 21.17
CA SER A 322 -0.15 -0.02 22.28
C SER A 322 -0.27 -1.31 23.10
N ASN A 323 -0.10 -1.21 24.41
CA ASN A 323 -0.35 -2.32 25.34
C ASN A 323 -1.81 -2.79 25.35
N ASN A 324 -2.75 -1.96 24.89
CA ASN A 324 -4.18 -2.29 24.93
C ASN A 324 -4.67 -2.99 23.66
N THR A 325 -4.17 -2.58 22.50
CA THR A 325 -4.68 -3.03 21.19
C THR A 325 -3.64 -3.78 20.36
N GLY A 326 -2.36 -3.70 20.73
CA GLY A 326 -1.25 -4.20 19.90
C GLY A 326 -0.96 -3.37 18.65
N LEU A 327 -1.66 -2.24 18.42
CA LEU A 327 -1.52 -1.42 17.21
C LEU A 327 -0.33 -0.45 17.28
N LEU A 328 0.16 -0.05 16.11
CA LEU A 328 1.16 1.01 15.88
C LEU A 328 0.48 2.31 15.43
N GLY A 329 1.10 3.44 15.70
CA GLY A 329 0.72 4.72 15.09
C GLY A 329 1.34 4.89 13.71
N ASN A 330 0.98 5.96 13.00
CA ASN A 330 1.50 6.23 11.67
C ASN A 330 2.71 7.16 11.65
N VAL A 331 2.95 7.96 12.71
CA VAL A 331 4.11 8.86 12.80
C VAL A 331 4.71 8.86 14.20
N VAL A 332 6.00 8.59 14.31
CA VAL A 332 6.76 8.48 15.55
C VAL A 332 7.89 9.50 15.61
N ASN A 333 8.13 10.06 16.80
CA ASN A 333 9.31 10.86 17.05
C ASN A 333 10.51 9.96 17.39
N ILE A 334 11.56 9.98 16.57
CA ILE A 334 12.72 9.08 16.63
C ILE A 334 13.63 9.32 17.85
N GLN A 335 13.50 10.47 18.51
CA GLN A 335 14.31 10.80 19.69
C GLN A 335 13.63 10.39 21.00
N THR A 336 12.29 10.37 21.02
CA THR A 336 11.51 10.12 22.24
C THR A 336 10.75 8.81 22.21
N GLY A 337 10.51 8.24 21.03
CA GLY A 337 9.64 7.08 20.84
C GLY A 337 8.14 7.42 20.99
N HIS A 338 7.78 8.71 21.10
CA HIS A 338 6.38 9.10 21.22
C HIS A 338 5.68 9.14 19.85
N TRP A 339 4.47 8.58 19.81
CA TRP A 339 3.58 8.67 18.65
C TRP A 339 3.01 10.08 18.52
N VAL A 340 3.42 10.77 17.45
CA VAL A 340 2.86 12.05 17.02
C VAL A 340 1.57 11.79 16.24
N GLY A 341 1.64 10.88 15.28
CA GLY A 341 0.52 10.36 14.52
C GLY A 341 -0.02 9.10 15.18
N LYS A 342 -1.26 9.18 15.69
CA LYS A 342 -1.92 8.10 16.47
C LYS A 342 -2.93 7.31 15.64
N GLN A 343 -3.03 7.60 14.35
CA GLN A 343 -3.87 6.84 13.43
C GLN A 343 -3.18 5.52 13.15
N SER A 344 -3.96 4.44 13.23
CA SER A 344 -3.58 3.10 12.82
C SER A 344 -4.53 2.65 11.73
N GLY A 345 -4.00 2.00 10.70
CA GLY A 345 -4.71 1.62 9.50
C GLY A 345 -3.81 0.76 8.62
N LEU A 346 -4.29 0.41 7.45
CA LEU A 346 -3.53 -0.37 6.47
C LEU A 346 -2.86 0.52 5.41
N GLY A 347 -3.06 1.82 5.47
CA GLY A 347 -2.71 2.73 4.39
C GLY A 347 -1.39 3.45 4.62
N ALA A 348 -1.25 4.57 3.93
CA ALA A 348 -0.04 5.37 3.88
C ALA A 348 0.60 5.55 5.27
N GLY A 349 1.85 5.09 5.39
CA GLY A 349 2.68 5.23 6.59
C GLY A 349 2.67 4.02 7.53
N LEU A 350 1.90 2.96 7.25
CA LEU A 350 1.96 1.67 7.96
C LEU A 350 1.99 0.44 7.05
N ASP A 351 1.30 0.49 5.91
CA ASP A 351 1.27 -0.52 4.83
C ASP A 351 2.48 -1.48 4.79
N SER A 352 3.61 -1.01 4.25
CA SER A 352 4.77 -1.84 3.92
C SER A 352 5.51 -2.37 5.16
N PHE A 353 5.24 -1.82 6.36
CA PHE A 353 5.77 -2.38 7.61
C PHE A 353 5.19 -3.77 7.84
N TYR A 354 3.87 -3.93 7.70
CA TYR A 354 3.22 -5.24 7.86
C TYR A 354 3.66 -6.22 6.78
N GLU A 355 3.81 -5.73 5.56
CA GLU A 355 4.30 -6.50 4.44
C GLU A 355 5.70 -7.07 4.71
N TYR A 356 6.60 -6.24 5.23
CA TYR A 356 8.00 -6.63 5.42
C TYR A 356 8.21 -7.58 6.59
N LEU A 357 7.36 -7.56 7.62
CA LEU A 357 7.38 -8.59 8.66
C LEU A 357 7.14 -10.00 8.07
N LEU A 358 6.21 -10.14 7.13
CA LEU A 358 5.96 -11.43 6.48
C LEU A 358 7.04 -11.75 5.45
N LYS A 359 7.35 -10.79 4.57
CA LYS A 359 8.29 -10.99 3.46
C LYS A 359 9.71 -11.28 3.96
N SER A 360 10.15 -10.66 5.06
CA SER A 360 11.44 -10.99 5.69
C SER A 360 11.47 -12.40 6.27
N TYR A 361 10.37 -12.90 6.86
CA TYR A 361 10.28 -14.30 7.28
C TYR A 361 10.38 -15.26 6.09
N ILE A 362 9.67 -14.98 5.00
CA ILE A 362 9.69 -15.83 3.79
C ILE A 362 11.13 -15.95 3.25
N LEU A 363 11.85 -14.83 3.20
CA LEU A 363 13.23 -14.77 2.70
C LEU A 363 14.24 -15.39 3.67
N PHE A 364 14.31 -14.87 4.89
CA PHE A 364 15.41 -15.16 5.83
C PHE A 364 15.09 -16.32 6.79
N GLY A 365 13.81 -16.62 7.02
CA GLY A 365 13.38 -17.70 7.89
C GLY A 365 13.38 -17.39 9.40
N GLU A 366 13.60 -16.13 9.78
CA GLU A 366 13.66 -15.71 11.19
C GLU A 366 12.27 -15.78 11.84
N LYS A 367 12.13 -16.60 12.89
CA LYS A 367 10.83 -16.84 13.55
C LYS A 367 10.22 -15.59 14.17
N GLU A 368 11.07 -14.69 14.68
CA GLU A 368 10.64 -13.45 15.30
C GLU A 368 9.83 -12.59 14.32
N ASP A 369 10.23 -12.54 13.04
CA ASP A 369 9.53 -11.79 12.00
C ASP A 369 8.10 -12.31 11.79
N LEU A 370 7.93 -13.64 11.76
CA LEU A 370 6.62 -14.27 11.65
C LEU A 370 5.76 -14.08 12.91
N GLU A 371 6.36 -14.17 14.08
CA GLU A 371 5.67 -13.93 15.36
C GLU A 371 5.16 -12.48 15.43
N MET A 372 5.97 -11.52 15.00
CA MET A 372 5.57 -10.12 14.88
C MET A 372 4.43 -9.97 13.87
N PHE A 373 4.57 -10.55 12.67
CA PHE A 373 3.51 -10.49 11.67
C PHE A 373 2.18 -11.04 12.20
N ASN A 374 2.19 -12.24 12.80
CA ASN A 374 0.98 -12.89 13.29
C ASN A 374 0.28 -12.07 14.39
N ALA A 375 1.04 -11.49 15.31
CA ALA A 375 0.49 -10.63 16.35
C ALA A 375 -0.06 -9.31 15.77
N ALA A 376 0.59 -8.74 14.75
CA ALA A 376 0.07 -7.58 14.02
C ALA A 376 -1.23 -7.92 13.29
N TYR A 377 -1.28 -9.03 12.56
CA TYR A 377 -2.46 -9.49 11.82
C TYR A 377 -3.66 -9.72 12.75
N GLN A 378 -3.44 -10.36 13.90
CA GLN A 378 -4.48 -10.52 14.93
C GLN A 378 -5.02 -9.18 15.43
N SER A 379 -4.14 -8.19 15.64
CA SER A 379 -4.52 -6.84 16.07
C SER A 379 -5.32 -6.11 14.98
N ILE A 380 -4.90 -6.25 13.72
CA ILE A 380 -5.59 -5.72 12.54
C ILE A 380 -7.00 -6.31 12.45
N GLN A 381 -7.12 -7.64 12.53
CA GLN A 381 -8.40 -8.35 12.48
C GLN A 381 -9.32 -7.94 13.64
N SER A 382 -8.78 -7.76 14.84
CA SER A 382 -9.58 -7.41 16.02
C SER A 382 -10.02 -5.95 16.05
N HIS A 383 -9.20 -5.03 15.53
CA HIS A 383 -9.38 -3.60 15.75
C HIS A 383 -9.61 -2.77 14.49
N LEU A 384 -9.15 -3.20 13.32
CA LEU A 384 -9.35 -2.48 12.06
C LEU A 384 -10.50 -3.04 11.22
N ARG A 385 -10.71 -4.37 11.23
CA ARG A 385 -11.77 -5.00 10.44
C ARG A 385 -13.16 -4.65 10.97
N ARG A 386 -14.08 -4.29 10.08
CA ARG A 386 -15.50 -3.98 10.33
C ARG A 386 -16.37 -4.70 9.30
N GLY A 387 -17.67 -4.67 9.50
CA GLY A 387 -18.63 -5.39 8.66
C GLY A 387 -18.85 -6.82 9.12
N ARG A 388 -19.48 -7.62 8.25
CA ARG A 388 -19.82 -9.02 8.51
C ARG A 388 -18.58 -9.90 8.77
N GLU A 389 -18.77 -11.00 9.50
CA GLU A 389 -17.69 -11.93 9.86
C GLU A 389 -17.15 -12.69 8.65
N ALA A 390 -18.01 -13.34 7.87
CA ALA A 390 -17.61 -14.09 6.69
C ALA A 390 -17.69 -13.24 5.42
N CYS A 391 -16.76 -13.43 4.49
CA CYS A 391 -16.77 -12.72 3.22
C CYS A 391 -18.02 -13.02 2.38
N ASN A 392 -18.35 -14.31 2.25
CA ASN A 392 -19.32 -14.87 1.31
C ASN A 392 -20.60 -15.43 1.96
N GLU A 393 -20.81 -15.15 3.25
CA GLU A 393 -21.92 -15.69 4.06
C GLU A 393 -22.31 -14.70 5.16
N GLY A 394 -23.51 -14.89 5.74
CA GLY A 394 -24.03 -14.05 6.81
C GLY A 394 -24.72 -12.77 6.33
N GLU A 395 -25.14 -11.97 7.31
CA GLU A 395 -25.87 -10.71 7.14
C GLU A 395 -25.03 -9.52 7.65
N GLY A 396 -25.28 -8.33 7.12
CA GLY A 396 -24.59 -7.10 7.49
C GLY A 396 -23.71 -6.52 6.38
N ASP A 397 -23.06 -5.40 6.68
CA ASP A 397 -22.27 -4.62 5.72
C ASP A 397 -21.04 -5.40 5.21
N PRO A 398 -20.56 -5.11 3.98
CA PRO A 398 -19.31 -5.65 3.47
C PRO A 398 -18.12 -5.47 4.42
N PRO A 399 -17.21 -6.47 4.51
CA PRO A 399 -16.00 -6.33 5.28
C PRO A 399 -15.13 -5.18 4.76
N LEU A 400 -14.66 -4.33 5.67
CA LEU A 400 -13.75 -3.23 5.37
C LEU A 400 -12.75 -3.07 6.52
N TYR A 401 -11.55 -2.58 6.20
CA TYR A 401 -10.54 -2.20 7.20
C TYR A 401 -10.51 -0.68 7.32
N VAL A 402 -10.74 -0.19 8.53
CA VAL A 402 -10.93 1.24 8.79
C VAL A 402 -9.76 1.82 9.58
N ASN A 403 -9.59 3.13 9.49
CA ASN A 403 -8.60 3.86 10.27
C ASN A 403 -9.11 4.10 11.70
N VAL A 404 -8.34 3.68 12.69
CA VAL A 404 -8.68 3.80 14.12
C VAL A 404 -7.58 4.49 14.91
N ASN A 405 -7.90 4.90 16.13
CA ASN A 405 -6.91 5.35 17.08
C ASN A 405 -6.17 4.15 17.67
N MET A 406 -4.85 4.17 17.57
CA MET A 406 -4.01 3.05 17.98
C MET A 406 -4.22 2.63 19.43
N PHE A 407 -4.59 3.53 20.35
CA PHE A 407 -4.64 3.20 21.79
C PHE A 407 -5.94 2.54 22.24
N ASN A 408 -7.03 2.75 21.51
CA ASN A 408 -8.37 2.35 21.95
C ASN A 408 -9.24 1.73 20.85
N GLY A 409 -8.77 1.67 19.60
CA GLY A 409 -9.50 1.07 18.48
C GLY A 409 -10.73 1.86 18.01
N GLN A 410 -10.92 3.08 18.49
CA GLN A 410 -12.03 3.94 18.07
C GLN A 410 -11.77 4.48 16.66
N LEU A 411 -12.82 4.50 15.83
CA LEU A 411 -12.76 5.06 14.49
C LEU A 411 -12.25 6.51 14.51
N MET A 412 -11.26 6.82 13.66
CA MET A 412 -10.69 8.16 13.57
C MET A 412 -11.18 8.96 12.37
N ASN A 413 -11.49 8.30 11.27
CA ASN A 413 -11.97 8.92 10.06
C ASN A 413 -12.84 7.93 9.27
N THR A 414 -13.41 8.38 8.16
CA THR A 414 -14.27 7.57 7.30
C THR A 414 -13.74 7.44 5.88
N TRP A 415 -12.44 7.68 5.72
CA TRP A 415 -11.75 7.48 4.46
C TRP A 415 -10.77 6.31 4.56
N ILE A 416 -10.49 5.75 3.40
CA ILE A 416 -9.41 4.80 3.13
C ILE A 416 -8.58 5.39 1.99
N ASP A 417 -7.30 5.06 1.94
CA ASP A 417 -6.45 5.47 0.82
C ASP A 417 -6.26 4.33 -0.18
N SER A 418 -5.86 4.67 -1.40
CA SER A 418 -5.66 3.70 -2.47
C SER A 418 -4.52 2.72 -2.20
N LEU A 419 -3.54 3.09 -1.35
CA LEU A 419 -2.40 2.23 -1.03
C LEU A 419 -2.86 0.97 -0.27
N GLN A 420 -3.91 1.09 0.55
CA GLN A 420 -4.54 -0.06 1.23
C GLN A 420 -4.97 -1.20 0.30
N ALA A 421 -5.07 -0.97 -1.01
CA ALA A 421 -5.37 -2.00 -2.00
C ALA A 421 -4.27 -3.06 -2.16
N PHE A 422 -3.11 -2.91 -1.51
CA PHE A 422 -2.05 -3.94 -1.46
C PHE A 422 -2.41 -5.11 -0.51
N PHE A 423 -3.21 -4.81 0.51
CA PHE A 423 -3.46 -5.74 1.63
C PHE A 423 -4.13 -7.06 1.21
N PRO A 424 -5.07 -7.11 0.24
CA PRO A 424 -5.54 -8.38 -0.31
C PRO A 424 -4.41 -9.27 -0.83
N GLY A 425 -3.40 -8.69 -1.48
CA GLY A 425 -2.19 -9.40 -1.92
C GLY A 425 -1.43 -10.00 -0.74
N LEU A 426 -1.26 -9.25 0.35
CA LEU A 426 -0.63 -9.74 1.59
C LEU A 426 -1.46 -10.85 2.25
N GLN A 427 -2.79 -10.73 2.25
CA GLN A 427 -3.70 -11.76 2.75
C GLN A 427 -3.60 -13.06 1.93
N VAL A 428 -3.44 -12.96 0.61
CA VAL A 428 -3.15 -14.13 -0.24
C VAL A 428 -1.85 -14.82 0.18
N LEU A 429 -0.78 -14.07 0.47
CA LEU A 429 0.51 -14.64 0.87
C LEU A 429 0.44 -15.47 2.16
N ILE A 430 -0.44 -15.10 3.10
CA ILE A 430 -0.66 -15.87 4.34
C ILE A 430 -1.75 -16.93 4.23
N GLY A 431 -2.42 -17.03 3.09
CA GLY A 431 -3.49 -17.99 2.84
C GLY A 431 -4.89 -17.53 3.27
N ASP A 432 -5.08 -16.27 3.66
CA ASP A 432 -6.40 -15.69 3.97
C ASP A 432 -7.11 -15.20 2.70
N VAL A 433 -7.34 -16.15 1.79
CA VAL A 433 -7.86 -15.86 0.43
C VAL A 433 -9.30 -15.35 0.46
N GLU A 434 -10.11 -15.76 1.44
CA GLU A 434 -11.51 -15.34 1.53
C GLU A 434 -11.66 -13.86 1.92
N ASP A 435 -10.93 -13.36 2.93
CA ASP A 435 -10.95 -11.93 3.24
C ASP A 435 -10.32 -11.09 2.12
N ALA A 436 -9.28 -11.62 1.46
CA ALA A 436 -8.65 -10.97 0.30
C ALA A 436 -9.66 -10.74 -0.85
N ILE A 437 -10.51 -11.74 -1.16
CA ILE A 437 -11.56 -11.62 -2.17
C ILE A 437 -12.50 -10.44 -1.86
N CYS A 438 -12.95 -10.32 -0.62
CA CYS A 438 -13.90 -9.28 -0.22
C CYS A 438 -13.30 -7.88 -0.31
N LEU A 439 -12.12 -7.69 0.26
CA LEU A 439 -11.46 -6.40 0.26
C LEU A 439 -11.06 -5.98 -1.16
N HIS A 440 -10.58 -6.91 -1.98
CA HIS A 440 -10.30 -6.65 -3.40
C HIS A 440 -11.54 -6.22 -4.18
N ALA A 441 -12.67 -6.93 -4.01
CA ALA A 441 -13.93 -6.60 -4.68
C ALA A 441 -14.40 -5.18 -4.34
N PHE A 442 -14.17 -4.72 -3.11
CA PHE A 442 -14.46 -3.36 -2.69
C PHE A 442 -13.63 -2.32 -3.47
N TYR A 443 -12.32 -2.48 -3.57
CA TYR A 443 -11.48 -1.57 -4.37
C TYR A 443 -11.79 -1.65 -5.87
N TYR A 444 -12.07 -2.84 -6.40
CA TYR A 444 -12.49 -2.99 -7.79
C TYR A 444 -13.81 -2.27 -8.08
N ALA A 445 -14.76 -2.25 -7.14
CA ALA A 445 -16.01 -1.51 -7.30
C ALA A 445 -15.77 0.02 -7.38
N ILE A 446 -14.83 0.56 -6.59
CA ILE A 446 -14.38 1.95 -6.72
C ILE A 446 -13.76 2.18 -8.10
N TRP A 447 -12.90 1.26 -8.56
CA TRP A 447 -12.32 1.35 -9.91
C TRP A 447 -13.39 1.34 -11.00
N LYS A 448 -14.41 0.46 -10.92
CA LYS A 448 -15.52 0.45 -11.89
C LYS A 448 -16.23 1.80 -11.96
N ARG A 449 -16.38 2.49 -10.82
CA ARG A 449 -17.06 3.78 -10.75
C ARG A 449 -16.24 4.90 -11.40
N TYR A 450 -14.95 4.96 -11.14
CA TYR A 450 -14.11 6.10 -11.51
C TYR A 450 -13.09 5.81 -12.63
N GLY A 451 -12.91 4.57 -13.06
CA GLY A 451 -11.85 4.15 -13.99
C GLY A 451 -10.42 4.32 -13.45
N ALA A 452 -10.29 4.56 -12.15
CA ALA A 452 -9.06 4.74 -11.38
C ALA A 452 -9.42 4.69 -9.88
N LEU A 453 -8.46 4.45 -9.00
CA LEU A 453 -8.68 4.64 -7.56
C LEU A 453 -8.39 6.10 -7.18
N PRO A 454 -9.34 6.85 -6.60
CA PRO A 454 -8.98 8.09 -5.93
C PRO A 454 -8.01 7.81 -4.78
N GLU A 455 -7.05 8.70 -4.58
CA GLU A 455 -6.03 8.61 -3.54
C GLU A 455 -6.63 8.45 -2.15
N ARG A 456 -7.80 9.07 -1.90
CA ARG A 456 -8.64 8.78 -0.73
C ARG A 456 -10.10 8.68 -1.09
N TYR A 457 -10.73 7.60 -0.65
CA TYR A 457 -12.16 7.37 -0.82
C TYR A 457 -12.87 7.37 0.53
N ASN A 458 -13.92 8.17 0.66
CA ASN A 458 -14.77 8.23 1.85
C ASN A 458 -15.93 7.25 1.71
N TRP A 459 -15.89 6.15 2.46
CA TRP A 459 -16.89 5.08 2.38
C TRP A 459 -18.22 5.46 3.04
N GLN A 460 -18.25 6.51 3.88
CA GLN A 460 -19.50 7.01 4.43
C GLN A 460 -20.19 8.00 3.48
N LEU A 461 -19.42 8.90 2.87
CA LEU A 461 -19.94 9.86 1.88
C LEU A 461 -20.12 9.24 0.49
N GLN A 462 -19.58 8.03 0.29
CA GLN A 462 -19.54 7.32 -0.98
C GLN A 462 -18.91 8.16 -2.10
N ALA A 463 -17.87 8.92 -1.78
CA ALA A 463 -17.24 9.88 -2.68
C ALA A 463 -15.73 10.02 -2.38
N PRO A 464 -14.92 10.48 -3.36
CA PRO A 464 -13.51 10.75 -3.12
C PRO A 464 -13.30 11.95 -2.19
N ASP A 465 -12.42 11.81 -1.20
CA ASP A 465 -11.91 12.95 -0.40
C ASP A 465 -10.66 13.57 -1.06
N VAL A 466 -9.85 12.73 -1.73
CA VAL A 466 -8.70 13.17 -2.52
C VAL A 466 -8.81 12.52 -3.90
N LEU A 467 -8.97 13.35 -4.92
CA LEU A 467 -9.40 12.97 -6.27
C LEU A 467 -8.25 12.53 -7.19
N PHE A 468 -7.02 12.60 -6.71
CA PHE A 468 -5.79 12.30 -7.44
C PHE A 468 -5.61 10.80 -7.67
N TYR A 469 -4.93 10.38 -8.75
CA TYR A 469 -4.48 9.00 -8.96
C TYR A 469 -3.12 8.98 -9.69
N PRO A 470 -2.02 8.64 -9.00
CA PRO A 470 -0.67 8.69 -9.55
C PRO A 470 -0.24 7.39 -10.22
N LEU A 471 -1.15 6.69 -10.91
CA LEU A 471 -0.84 5.45 -11.64
C LEU A 471 -0.47 4.26 -10.74
N ARG A 472 -1.04 4.27 -9.52
CA ARG A 472 -0.79 3.35 -8.42
C ARG A 472 -0.97 1.85 -8.75
N PRO A 473 -0.05 0.97 -8.27
CA PRO A 473 -0.02 -0.45 -8.63
C PRO A 473 -0.81 -1.39 -7.72
N GLU A 474 -1.19 -0.96 -6.52
CA GLU A 474 -1.52 -1.86 -5.40
C GLU A 474 -2.75 -2.74 -5.70
N LEU A 475 -3.76 -2.20 -6.39
CA LEU A 475 -4.91 -2.99 -6.84
C LEU A 475 -4.52 -4.02 -7.91
N VAL A 476 -3.57 -3.69 -8.78
CA VAL A 476 -3.08 -4.60 -9.83
C VAL A 476 -2.27 -5.73 -9.21
N GLU A 477 -1.41 -5.44 -8.24
CA GLU A 477 -0.67 -6.45 -7.47
C GLU A 477 -1.64 -7.44 -6.82
N SER A 478 -2.63 -6.95 -6.07
CA SER A 478 -3.64 -7.78 -5.43
C SER A 478 -4.45 -8.61 -6.45
N THR A 479 -4.81 -8.02 -7.59
CA THR A 479 -5.49 -8.74 -8.69
C THR A 479 -4.64 -9.88 -9.22
N TYR A 480 -3.34 -9.62 -9.43
CA TYR A 480 -2.37 -10.59 -9.89
C TYR A 480 -2.22 -11.74 -8.89
N LEU A 481 -2.00 -11.45 -7.61
CA LEU A 481 -1.80 -12.47 -6.58
C LEU A 481 -3.07 -13.30 -6.36
N LEU A 482 -4.25 -12.69 -6.33
CA LEU A 482 -5.53 -13.41 -6.27
C LEU A 482 -5.74 -14.32 -7.49
N TYR A 483 -5.38 -13.87 -8.68
CA TYR A 483 -5.39 -14.73 -9.87
C TYR A 483 -4.41 -15.90 -9.72
N GLN A 484 -3.19 -15.68 -9.21
CA GLN A 484 -2.24 -16.77 -9.01
C GLN A 484 -2.75 -17.80 -8.00
N ALA A 485 -3.37 -17.37 -6.90
CA ALA A 485 -3.88 -18.27 -5.87
C ALA A 485 -5.14 -19.04 -6.29
N THR A 486 -6.06 -18.39 -7.00
CA THR A 486 -7.39 -18.95 -7.32
C THR A 486 -7.50 -19.49 -8.75
N LYS A 487 -6.69 -18.94 -9.67
CA LYS A 487 -6.82 -19.09 -11.13
C LYS A 487 -8.21 -18.78 -11.67
N ASN A 488 -8.96 -17.94 -10.94
CA ASN A 488 -10.32 -17.56 -11.29
C ASN A 488 -10.32 -16.49 -12.41
N PRO A 489 -11.04 -16.70 -13.54
CA PRO A 489 -11.12 -15.76 -14.65
C PRO A 489 -11.62 -14.35 -14.29
N PHE A 490 -12.36 -14.18 -13.19
CA PHE A 490 -12.80 -12.88 -12.70
C PHE A 490 -11.65 -11.86 -12.65
N TYR A 491 -10.50 -12.26 -12.13
CA TYR A 491 -9.34 -11.37 -11.99
C TYR A 491 -8.71 -10.97 -13.33
N LEU A 492 -8.85 -11.80 -14.37
CA LEU A 492 -8.45 -11.42 -15.73
C LEU A 492 -9.37 -10.34 -16.31
N HIS A 493 -10.67 -10.40 -16.02
CA HIS A 493 -11.61 -9.34 -16.38
C HIS A 493 -11.32 -8.04 -15.61
N VAL A 494 -10.99 -8.13 -14.32
CA VAL A 494 -10.56 -6.97 -13.53
C VAL A 494 -9.31 -6.33 -14.13
N GLY A 495 -8.28 -7.12 -14.45
CA GLY A 495 -7.07 -6.62 -15.10
C GLY A 495 -7.35 -5.98 -16.47
N MET A 496 -8.30 -6.54 -17.23
CA MET A 496 -8.70 -5.97 -18.52
C MET A 496 -9.35 -4.60 -18.35
N ASP A 497 -10.28 -4.47 -17.40
CA ASP A 497 -10.94 -3.19 -17.09
C ASP A 497 -9.93 -2.13 -16.62
N ILE A 498 -8.94 -2.52 -15.81
CA ILE A 498 -7.84 -1.65 -15.36
C ILE A 498 -7.01 -1.19 -16.55
N LEU A 499 -6.51 -2.14 -17.35
CA LEU A 499 -5.64 -1.87 -18.50
C LEU A 499 -6.33 -0.94 -19.52
N GLN A 500 -7.60 -1.19 -19.82
CA GLN A 500 -8.40 -0.35 -20.72
C GLN A 500 -8.64 1.06 -20.14
N SER A 501 -8.85 1.17 -18.82
CA SER A 501 -9.04 2.47 -18.18
C SER A 501 -7.76 3.30 -18.21
N LEU A 502 -6.60 2.69 -17.96
CA LEU A 502 -5.29 3.35 -18.05
C LEU A 502 -5.02 3.81 -19.50
N GLU A 503 -5.16 2.93 -20.49
CA GLU A 503 -5.01 3.29 -21.91
C GLU A 503 -5.90 4.47 -22.32
N LYS A 504 -7.15 4.49 -21.83
CA LYS A 504 -8.13 5.51 -22.21
C LYS A 504 -7.90 6.84 -21.49
N TYR A 505 -7.62 6.81 -20.19
CA TYR A 505 -7.68 8.01 -19.35
C TYR A 505 -6.31 8.58 -19.02
N THR A 506 -5.24 7.77 -18.93
CA THR A 506 -3.93 8.24 -18.46
C THR A 506 -2.92 8.40 -19.59
N LYS A 507 -3.07 7.71 -20.72
CA LYS A 507 -2.17 7.86 -21.87
C LYS A 507 -2.07 9.32 -22.34
N ALA A 508 -0.84 9.77 -22.54
CA ALA A 508 -0.45 11.10 -22.99
C ALA A 508 0.50 10.99 -24.20
N LYS A 509 1.08 12.12 -24.62
CA LYS A 509 1.87 12.20 -25.86
C LYS A 509 3.09 11.27 -25.85
N CYS A 510 3.79 11.19 -24.72
CA CYS A 510 5.05 10.44 -24.59
C CYS A 510 5.02 9.44 -23.43
N GLY A 511 3.87 9.10 -22.86
CA GLY A 511 3.83 8.17 -21.73
C GLY A 511 2.44 8.13 -21.10
N TYR A 512 2.38 7.79 -19.82
CA TYR A 512 1.13 7.77 -19.06
C TYR A 512 1.20 8.79 -17.94
N ALA A 513 0.18 9.62 -17.86
CA ALA A 513 0.15 10.77 -16.98
C ALA A 513 -0.77 10.48 -15.79
N THR A 514 -0.29 10.85 -14.61
CA THR A 514 -1.09 10.94 -13.38
C THR A 514 -2.41 11.66 -13.63
N LEU A 515 -3.51 11.16 -13.04
CA LEU A 515 -4.77 11.88 -13.04
C LEU A 515 -4.78 12.87 -11.88
N HIS A 516 -4.92 14.16 -12.18
CA HIS A 516 -5.17 15.17 -11.17
C HIS A 516 -6.52 14.92 -10.48
N HIS A 517 -7.51 14.48 -11.29
CA HIS A 517 -8.89 14.35 -10.84
C HIS A 517 -9.60 13.17 -11.51
N VAL A 518 -9.89 12.13 -10.74
CA VAL A 518 -10.49 10.88 -11.24
C VAL A 518 -11.90 11.03 -11.79
N ILE A 519 -12.64 12.10 -11.49
CA ILE A 519 -13.98 12.30 -12.09
C ILE A 519 -13.87 12.91 -13.50
N ASP A 520 -13.29 14.11 -13.64
CA ASP A 520 -13.19 14.83 -14.93
C ASP A 520 -12.07 14.34 -15.86
N LYS A 521 -11.15 13.50 -15.35
CA LYS A 521 -10.00 12.92 -16.06
C LYS A 521 -8.93 13.93 -16.49
N SER A 522 -8.85 15.09 -15.83
CA SER A 522 -7.72 16.01 -15.96
C SER A 522 -6.43 15.33 -15.51
N LYS A 523 -5.33 15.68 -16.18
CA LYS A 523 -4.02 15.02 -16.04
C LYS A 523 -2.99 15.99 -15.44
N GLU A 524 -2.09 15.46 -14.63
CA GLU A 524 -0.84 16.11 -14.27
C GLU A 524 0.29 15.59 -15.14
N ASP A 525 1.23 16.47 -15.49
CA ASP A 525 2.36 16.12 -16.34
C ASP A 525 3.45 15.38 -15.53
N ARG A 526 3.14 14.16 -15.09
CA ARG A 526 4.06 13.28 -14.35
C ARG A 526 3.75 11.81 -14.65
N MET A 527 4.80 11.03 -14.88
CA MET A 527 4.78 9.57 -14.90
C MET A 527 5.73 9.08 -13.82
N GLU A 528 5.17 8.54 -12.74
CA GLU A 528 5.94 7.97 -11.62
C GLU A 528 6.74 6.76 -12.10
N SER A 529 7.94 6.54 -11.55
CA SER A 529 8.80 5.40 -11.95
C SER A 529 8.12 4.05 -11.73
N PHE A 530 7.40 3.91 -10.61
CA PHE A 530 6.66 2.71 -10.24
C PHE A 530 5.56 2.31 -11.24
N PHE A 531 5.10 3.23 -12.09
CA PHE A 531 4.15 2.86 -13.14
C PHE A 531 4.74 1.81 -14.10
N LEU A 532 6.01 1.99 -14.47
CA LEU A 532 6.71 1.04 -15.35
C LEU A 532 7.16 -0.21 -14.59
N SER A 533 7.67 -0.05 -13.35
CA SER A 533 8.20 -1.18 -12.59
C SER A 533 7.13 -2.03 -11.91
N GLU A 534 5.96 -1.50 -11.59
CA GLU A 534 4.94 -2.23 -10.84
C GLU A 534 3.67 -2.42 -11.65
N THR A 535 2.96 -1.33 -11.95
CA THR A 535 1.63 -1.39 -12.62
C THR A 535 1.71 -2.15 -13.94
N CYS A 536 2.66 -1.80 -14.80
CA CYS A 536 2.88 -2.48 -16.08
C CYS A 536 3.33 -3.94 -15.90
N LYS A 537 4.21 -4.20 -14.93
CA LYS A 537 4.74 -5.54 -14.62
C LYS A 537 3.64 -6.49 -14.18
N TYR A 538 2.82 -6.10 -13.20
CA TYR A 538 1.73 -6.94 -12.69
C TYR A 538 0.63 -7.16 -13.73
N LEU A 539 0.29 -6.15 -14.55
CA LEU A 539 -0.64 -6.33 -15.67
C LEU A 539 -0.09 -7.33 -16.70
N TYR A 540 1.18 -7.20 -17.08
CA TYR A 540 1.82 -8.15 -17.99
C TYR A 540 1.82 -9.57 -17.44
N LEU A 541 2.24 -9.75 -16.18
CA LEU A 541 2.31 -11.03 -15.50
C LEU A 541 0.94 -11.70 -15.33
N LEU A 542 -0.12 -10.92 -15.08
CA LEU A 542 -1.50 -11.42 -14.97
C LEU A 542 -1.93 -12.14 -16.26
N PHE A 543 -1.58 -11.59 -17.42
CA PHE A 543 -1.96 -12.16 -18.71
C PHE A 543 -0.93 -13.13 -19.30
N ASP A 544 0.31 -13.14 -18.84
CA ASP A 544 1.36 -14.06 -19.30
C ASP A 544 1.38 -15.38 -18.50
N GLU A 545 0.53 -16.34 -18.85
CA GLU A 545 0.38 -17.61 -18.11
C GLU A 545 1.66 -18.43 -17.97
N GLU A 546 2.49 -18.40 -19.00
CA GLU A 546 3.66 -19.26 -19.14
C GLU A 546 4.93 -18.62 -18.59
N ASN A 547 4.81 -17.43 -17.97
CA ASN A 547 5.94 -16.68 -17.46
C ASN A 547 6.72 -17.51 -16.42
N PRO A 548 8.07 -17.50 -16.46
CA PRO A 548 8.91 -18.23 -15.51
C PRO A 548 8.61 -17.93 -14.04
N VAL A 549 8.16 -16.71 -13.73
CA VAL A 549 7.72 -16.31 -12.37
C VAL A 549 6.64 -17.25 -11.83
N HIS A 550 5.67 -17.66 -12.66
CA HIS A 550 4.52 -18.46 -12.24
C HIS A 550 4.85 -19.94 -12.08
N LYS A 551 5.70 -20.47 -12.97
CA LYS A 551 6.09 -21.89 -13.01
C LYS A 551 6.87 -22.32 -11.76
N SER A 552 7.30 -21.34 -10.99
CA SER A 552 8.17 -21.45 -9.83
C SER A 552 7.65 -20.59 -8.69
N GLY A 553 6.33 -20.51 -8.47
CA GLY A 553 5.72 -19.54 -7.55
C GLY A 553 6.23 -19.52 -6.10
N THR A 554 6.99 -20.52 -5.67
CA THR A 554 7.68 -20.55 -4.36
C THR A 554 9.12 -20.03 -4.41
N ARG A 555 9.65 -19.73 -5.60
CA ARG A 555 11.04 -19.31 -5.83
C ARG A 555 11.19 -17.81 -5.99
N TYR A 556 10.11 -17.09 -6.27
CA TYR A 556 10.17 -15.63 -6.44
C TYR A 556 9.19 -14.95 -5.50
N MET A 557 9.61 -13.79 -5.02
CA MET A 557 8.80 -12.88 -4.22
C MET A 557 9.02 -11.46 -4.73
N PHE A 558 8.01 -10.60 -4.63
CA PHE A 558 8.15 -9.19 -4.94
C PHE A 558 8.45 -8.40 -3.66
N THR A 559 9.23 -7.33 -3.71
CA THR A 559 9.29 -6.29 -2.65
C THR A 559 7.99 -5.49 -2.60
N THR A 560 7.91 -4.46 -1.75
CA THR A 560 6.79 -3.49 -1.73
C THR A 560 6.81 -2.57 -2.94
N GLU A 561 7.94 -2.51 -3.65
CA GLU A 561 8.18 -1.74 -4.88
C GLU A 561 8.20 -2.65 -6.12
N GLY A 562 7.51 -3.78 -6.01
CA GLY A 562 7.35 -4.75 -7.08
C GLY A 562 8.64 -5.40 -7.60
N HIS A 563 9.76 -5.32 -6.89
CA HIS A 563 11.02 -5.91 -7.34
C HIS A 563 11.09 -7.40 -7.14
N ILE A 564 11.43 -8.13 -8.19
CA ILE A 564 11.55 -9.58 -8.10
C ILE A 564 12.83 -10.01 -7.38
N ILE A 565 12.67 -10.81 -6.34
CA ILE A 565 13.75 -11.42 -5.56
C ILE A 565 13.59 -12.93 -5.61
N SER A 566 14.72 -13.64 -5.73
CA SER A 566 14.77 -15.09 -5.60
C SER A 566 14.73 -15.50 -4.12
N VAL A 567 13.81 -16.39 -3.76
CA VAL A 567 13.72 -17.01 -2.44
C VAL A 567 14.69 -18.19 -2.41
N ASP A 568 15.96 -17.86 -2.20
CA ASP A 568 17.04 -18.84 -2.18
C ASP A 568 17.40 -19.31 -0.76
N LYS A 569 17.82 -20.58 -0.67
CA LYS A 569 18.25 -21.16 0.60
C LYS A 569 19.43 -20.40 1.23
N HIS A 570 20.34 -19.85 0.42
CA HIS A 570 21.51 -19.13 0.93
C HIS A 570 21.13 -17.87 1.72
N LEU A 571 20.00 -17.22 1.40
CA LEU A 571 19.50 -16.07 2.17
C LEU A 571 19.00 -16.47 3.57
N ARG A 572 18.79 -17.76 3.83
CA ARG A 572 18.45 -18.29 5.16
C ARG A 572 19.67 -18.66 5.99
N GLU A 573 20.86 -18.64 5.39
CA GLU A 573 22.12 -18.92 6.09
C GLU A 573 22.72 -17.59 6.53
N LEU A 574 23.24 -17.50 7.75
CA LEU A 574 23.96 -16.34 8.25
C LEU A 574 25.45 -16.51 7.88
N PRO A 575 26.00 -15.70 6.97
CA PRO A 575 27.41 -15.82 6.59
C PRO A 575 28.37 -15.25 7.65
N TRP A 576 27.86 -14.56 8.66
CA TRP A 576 28.61 -14.07 9.82
C TRP A 576 28.27 -14.89 11.08
N LYS A 577 29.17 -14.84 12.06
CA LYS A 577 28.88 -15.34 13.42
C LYS A 577 28.33 -14.20 14.25
N ASP A 578 27.24 -14.42 14.95
CA ASP A 578 26.75 -13.46 15.94
C ASP A 578 27.75 -13.37 17.09
N PHE A 579 28.44 -12.24 17.20
CA PHE A 579 29.39 -11.97 18.28
C PHE A 579 28.72 -11.71 19.64
N PHE A 580 27.38 -11.76 19.70
CA PHE A 580 26.59 -11.34 20.87
C PHE A 580 25.91 -12.49 21.63
N GLU A 581 26.12 -13.75 21.22
CA GLU A 581 25.39 -14.89 21.80
C GLU A 581 26.00 -15.51 23.08
N ASP A 582 27.22 -15.12 23.48
CA ASP A 582 27.94 -15.70 24.63
C ASP A 582 27.89 -14.85 25.92
N GLY A 583 27.20 -13.69 25.92
CA GLY A 583 27.26 -12.73 27.03
C GLY A 583 26.10 -12.72 28.03
N GLU A 584 24.90 -13.18 27.65
CA GLU A 584 23.68 -12.95 28.45
C GLU A 584 22.79 -14.20 28.66
N ARG A 585 23.35 -15.41 28.52
CA ARG A 585 22.61 -16.65 28.84
C ARG A 585 22.80 -17.17 30.28
N ASP A 586 23.71 -16.61 31.07
CA ASP A 586 24.11 -17.20 32.36
C ASP A 586 23.55 -16.53 33.64
N GLN A 587 22.61 -15.57 33.57
CA GLN A 587 22.09 -14.92 34.79
C GLN A 587 20.57 -14.76 34.97
N GLU A 588 19.72 -15.25 34.05
CA GLU A 588 18.25 -15.16 34.22
C GLU A 588 17.52 -16.51 34.41
N GLU A 589 18.17 -17.49 35.04
CA GLU A 589 17.51 -18.76 35.45
C GLU A 589 16.92 -18.75 36.87
N LYS A 590 16.61 -17.58 37.46
CA LYS A 590 15.96 -17.52 38.78
C LYS A 590 14.70 -16.65 38.78
N PHE A 591 13.57 -17.37 38.75
CA PHE A 591 12.23 -16.96 39.18
C PHE A 591 11.48 -15.92 38.34
N VAL A 592 10.83 -16.38 37.27
CA VAL A 592 9.46 -15.95 36.93
C VAL A 592 8.65 -17.18 36.53
N HIS A 593 7.56 -17.46 37.26
CA HIS A 593 6.59 -18.47 36.86
C HIS A 593 6.00 -18.08 35.49
N ARG A 594 6.51 -18.70 34.41
CA ARG A 594 5.81 -18.74 33.12
C ARG A 594 4.46 -19.42 33.34
N PRO A 595 3.32 -18.79 32.99
CA PRO A 595 2.08 -19.53 32.86
C PRO A 595 2.32 -20.64 31.84
N LYS A 596 1.84 -21.85 32.12
CA LYS A 596 1.83 -22.95 31.16
C LYS A 596 1.28 -22.42 29.84
N SER A 597 2.02 -22.66 28.76
CA SER A 597 1.57 -22.46 27.40
C SER A 597 0.18 -23.05 27.25
N GLN A 598 -0.84 -22.19 27.27
CA GLN A 598 -2.07 -22.51 26.55
C GLN A 598 -1.60 -22.78 25.13
N GLU A 599 -1.90 -23.98 24.63
CA GLU A 599 -1.81 -24.29 23.21
C GLU A 599 -2.53 -23.17 22.47
N PHE A 600 -1.74 -22.23 21.95
CA PHE A 600 -2.23 -21.28 20.98
C PHE A 600 -2.71 -22.16 19.84
N ARG A 601 -4.03 -22.19 19.66
CA ARG A 601 -4.62 -22.63 18.40
C ARG A 601 -3.95 -21.79 17.34
N ILE A 602 -2.99 -22.39 16.64
CA ILE A 602 -2.55 -21.96 15.32
C ILE A 602 -3.84 -21.62 14.61
N ILE A 603 -4.09 -20.33 14.33
CA ILE A 603 -5.23 -19.88 13.51
C ILE A 603 -5.23 -20.82 12.33
N ASN A 604 -6.24 -21.70 12.24
CA ASN A 604 -6.34 -22.84 11.34
C ASN A 604 -5.38 -22.71 10.15
N SER A 605 -4.10 -23.03 10.36
CA SER A 605 -3.23 -23.40 9.27
C SER A 605 -3.71 -24.82 9.06
N SER A 606 -4.81 -24.95 8.33
CA SER A 606 -5.00 -26.15 7.57
C SER A 606 -3.66 -26.36 6.89
N SER A 607 -2.96 -27.43 7.25
CA SER A 607 -1.73 -27.92 6.63
C SER A 607 -1.93 -28.32 5.16
N ASN A 608 -2.94 -27.73 4.55
CA ASN A 608 -3.47 -27.92 3.24
C ASN A 608 -3.38 -26.54 2.59
N CYS A 609 -2.23 -26.26 1.98
CA CYS A 609 -2.17 -25.41 0.78
C CYS A 609 -2.95 -26.11 -0.35
N ASN A 610 -4.21 -26.47 -0.09
CA ASN A 610 -5.07 -27.08 -1.08
C ASN A 610 -5.44 -25.96 -2.03
N ARG A 611 -5.03 -26.14 -3.28
CA ARG A 611 -5.52 -25.37 -4.42
C ARG A 611 -7.03 -25.16 -4.26
N VAL A 612 -7.49 -23.92 -4.46
CA VAL A 612 -8.92 -23.61 -4.48
C VAL A 612 -9.63 -24.67 -5.35
N PRO A 613 -10.69 -25.34 -4.84
CA PRO A 613 -11.34 -26.43 -5.57
C PRO A 613 -11.66 -26.00 -7.00
N ASP A 614 -11.41 -26.87 -7.99
CA ASP A 614 -11.59 -26.54 -9.41
C ASP A 614 -13.02 -26.07 -9.74
N GLU A 615 -14.01 -26.51 -8.96
CA GLU A 615 -15.41 -26.07 -9.03
C GLU A 615 -15.58 -24.56 -8.73
N ARG A 616 -14.83 -24.03 -7.76
CA ARG A 616 -14.83 -22.60 -7.40
C ARG A 616 -14.00 -21.74 -8.36
N ARG A 617 -13.20 -22.37 -9.24
CA ARG A 617 -12.34 -21.65 -10.19
C ARG A 617 -13.15 -20.89 -11.24
N TYR A 618 -14.32 -21.39 -11.63
CA TYR A 618 -15.14 -20.80 -12.69
C TYR A 618 -16.44 -20.18 -12.16
N SER A 619 -16.72 -20.29 -10.86
CA SER A 619 -17.79 -19.53 -10.22
C SER A 619 -17.33 -18.10 -9.94
N LEU A 620 -18.28 -17.21 -9.66
CA LEU A 620 -17.93 -15.91 -9.10
C LEU A 620 -17.17 -16.11 -7.78
N PRO A 621 -16.10 -15.32 -7.53
CA PRO A 621 -15.37 -15.40 -6.26
C PRO A 621 -16.21 -14.91 -5.08
N LEU A 622 -17.19 -14.05 -5.36
CA LEU A 622 -18.15 -13.54 -4.38
C LEU A 622 -19.57 -13.74 -4.91
N LYS A 623 -20.52 -14.22 -4.08
CA LYS A 623 -21.93 -14.37 -4.51
C LYS A 623 -22.47 -13.01 -4.95
N SER A 624 -23.29 -12.99 -5.99
CA SER A 624 -23.78 -11.75 -6.62
C SER A 624 -24.51 -10.80 -5.67
N ILE A 625 -25.20 -11.33 -4.65
CA ILE A 625 -25.83 -10.51 -3.62
C ILE A 625 -24.81 -9.66 -2.86
N TYR A 626 -23.65 -10.22 -2.54
CA TYR A 626 -22.57 -9.52 -1.84
C TYR A 626 -21.80 -8.58 -2.77
N MET A 627 -21.66 -8.92 -4.07
CA MET A 627 -21.15 -7.98 -5.09
C MET A 627 -22.03 -6.74 -5.18
N ARG A 628 -23.37 -6.91 -5.19
CA ARG A 628 -24.32 -5.79 -5.20
C ARG A 628 -24.25 -4.93 -3.94
N GLN A 629 -24.09 -5.55 -2.77
CA GLN A 629 -23.89 -4.81 -1.53
C GLN A 629 -22.63 -3.94 -1.57
N ILE A 630 -21.54 -4.47 -2.13
CA ILE A 630 -20.31 -3.69 -2.33
C ILE A 630 -20.57 -2.55 -3.32
N ASP A 631 -21.21 -2.82 -4.45
CA ASP A 631 -21.53 -1.80 -5.45
C ASP A 631 -22.42 -0.68 -4.85
N GLN A 632 -23.39 -1.01 -3.99
CA GLN A 632 -24.16 -0.03 -3.22
C GLN A 632 -23.29 0.76 -2.24
N MET A 633 -22.42 0.08 -1.49
CA MET A 633 -21.53 0.70 -0.50
C MET A 633 -20.61 1.73 -1.14
N VAL A 634 -20.17 1.51 -2.38
CA VAL A 634 -19.33 2.46 -3.12
C VAL A 634 -20.13 3.43 -4.00
N GLY A 635 -21.46 3.43 -3.92
CA GLY A 635 -22.36 4.31 -4.69
C GLY A 635 -22.32 4.10 -6.20
N LEU A 636 -22.11 2.86 -6.67
CA LEU A 636 -22.13 2.49 -8.08
C LEU A 636 -23.54 2.26 -8.62
N ILE A 637 -24.47 1.80 -7.77
CA ILE A 637 -25.87 1.50 -8.09
C ILE A 637 -26.86 2.17 -7.16
#